data_AF-A0A934CZF4-F1
#
_entry.id   AF-A0A934CZF4-F1
#
_cell.length_a   1.000
_cell.length_b   1.000
_cell.length_c   1.000
_cell.angle_alpha   90.00
_cell.angle_beta   90.00
_cell.angle_gamma   90.00
#
_symmetry.space_group_name_H-M   'P 1'
#
loop_
_entity.id
_entity.type
_entity.pdbx_description
1 polymer ?
#
loop_
_entity_poly.entity_id
_entity_poly.type
_entity_poly.pdbx_seq_one_letter_code
_entity_poly.pdbx_strand_id
1 'polypeptide(L)'
;MTPTANQIRRQYIDFFVKNYKHKEIPSASLIPENDPTVLFTTAGMHPLVPYLLGEPHPSGKRLVNAQKCVRTDDIDEVGDATHLTFFEMLGNWSLGDYFKEGAIKMSFELLTLPWEKGGFGLPARRLFVSCFEGDKDAPKDTESAEIWEKLGIPTDRIFFFPKKKNWWGPAGQTGPCGPDTEMFYDVLNDPDFAKHKPGFEGLNTKCDPSCDCGRYVEVWNDVFMQYNKNAEPSAGSGQAGFSPLKQQNVDTGLGFERLVGILSGKSSPFETELFEPVMEKIAKLSGTPDAGSPDYVRSSRIIADHLRAATFILGDPFGVSPSNIDQGYVVRRLIRRAIRHGKLVGINGFFTSEIARIFIPIYGEVYPELVKNSERIVSELSMEEERFSHTIERGLHELKKTVQGKAPESADAIDGKKAFYIFETYGFPLEMIVEELAKDGFKIPREQLIQIKKDFDESYKKHQELSRAGAEKKFSGGLADDSEKTTMHHTATHLLHQALRDVLGPHVAQKGSNVTKERLRFDFSHPSKMTPEQIKKVEEIVNEQIKRNLPVHYEMLTVEEAKAKGAIGLFEEKYAALGNQVKVYFIGPSAGSGQAVYSCEICGGPHIGNTGDLKHFKILKEEASSAGVRRIKAVVGGIK
;
A
#
# COMPACT_ATOMS: atom_id res chain seq x y z
N MET A 1 8.11 20.13 -25.15
CA MET A 1 6.79 20.04 -24.49
C MET A 1 6.97 19.08 -23.34
N THR A 2 6.60 19.47 -22.12
CA THR A 2 6.65 18.57 -20.96
C THR A 2 5.42 17.66 -21.03
N PRO A 3 5.57 16.33 -21.05
CA PRO A 3 4.44 15.42 -21.12
C PRO A 3 3.66 15.43 -19.81
N THR A 4 2.34 15.25 -19.89
CA THR A 4 1.50 15.13 -18.69
C THR A 4 1.65 13.76 -18.03
N ALA A 5 1.27 13.65 -16.77
CA ALA A 5 1.25 12.41 -16.01
C ALA A 5 0.43 11.32 -16.74
N ASN A 6 -0.74 11.66 -17.28
CA ASN A 6 -1.54 10.71 -18.08
C ASN A 6 -0.83 10.27 -19.36
N GLN A 7 -0.13 11.17 -20.03
CA GLN A 7 0.68 10.83 -21.21
C GLN A 7 1.84 9.90 -20.82
N ILE A 8 2.55 10.16 -19.73
CA ILE A 8 3.65 9.31 -19.23
C ILE A 8 3.13 7.91 -18.90
N ARG A 9 2.00 7.80 -18.19
CA ARG A 9 1.38 6.51 -17.85
C ARG A 9 1.01 5.74 -19.12
N ARG A 10 0.37 6.40 -20.10
CA ARG A 10 -0.02 5.76 -21.36
C ARG A 10 1.19 5.37 -22.20
N GLN A 11 2.24 6.18 -22.25
CA GLN A 11 3.50 5.90 -22.94
C GLN A 11 4.14 4.61 -22.43
N TYR A 12 4.22 4.46 -21.09
CA TYR A 12 4.73 3.24 -20.45
C TYR A 12 3.97 2.00 -20.92
N ILE A 13 2.64 2.01 -20.79
CA ILE A 13 1.82 0.85 -21.13
C ILE A 13 1.87 0.56 -22.64
N ASP A 14 1.76 1.60 -23.47
CA ASP A 14 1.81 1.48 -24.93
C ASP A 14 3.13 0.91 -25.43
N PHE A 15 4.25 1.30 -24.82
CA PHE A 15 5.56 0.75 -25.15
C PHE A 15 5.56 -0.78 -25.01
N PHE A 16 5.11 -1.30 -23.88
CA PHE A 16 5.07 -2.75 -23.63
C PHE A 16 4.04 -3.49 -24.49
N VAL A 17 2.85 -2.91 -24.68
CA VAL A 17 1.77 -3.51 -25.47
C VAL A 17 2.14 -3.56 -26.96
N LYS A 18 2.58 -2.44 -27.53
CA LYS A 18 2.83 -2.30 -28.97
C LYS A 18 4.12 -2.99 -29.40
N ASN A 19 5.18 -2.90 -28.61
CA ASN A 19 6.51 -3.36 -29.02
C ASN A 19 6.84 -4.78 -28.52
N TYR A 20 6.30 -5.19 -27.35
CA TYR A 20 6.69 -6.46 -26.70
C TYR A 20 5.53 -7.40 -26.40
N LYS A 21 4.35 -7.13 -26.95
CA LYS A 21 3.15 -7.99 -26.85
C LYS A 21 2.68 -8.24 -25.41
N HIS A 22 3.01 -7.35 -24.47
CA HIS A 22 2.41 -7.41 -23.14
C HIS A 22 0.91 -7.15 -23.25
N LYS A 23 0.16 -7.68 -22.30
CA LYS A 23 -1.27 -7.38 -22.13
C LYS A 23 -1.43 -6.42 -20.99
N GLU A 24 -2.09 -5.30 -21.28
CA GLU A 24 -2.53 -4.36 -20.25
C GLU A 24 -3.56 -5.06 -19.37
N ILE A 25 -3.28 -5.08 -18.06
CA ILE A 25 -4.20 -5.56 -17.04
C ILE A 25 -4.66 -4.35 -16.20
N PRO A 26 -5.84 -4.38 -15.58
CA PRO A 26 -6.27 -3.30 -14.71
C PRO A 26 -5.47 -3.26 -13.42
N SER A 27 -5.45 -2.10 -12.78
CA SER A 27 -5.00 -1.98 -11.39
C SER A 27 -5.96 -2.76 -10.49
N ALA A 28 -5.42 -3.60 -9.62
CA ALA A 28 -6.19 -4.21 -8.54
C ALA A 28 -6.62 -3.16 -7.50
N SER A 29 -7.60 -3.54 -6.68
CA SER A 29 -8.02 -2.84 -5.46
C SER A 29 -6.84 -2.56 -4.53
N LEU A 30 -6.91 -1.44 -3.80
CA LEU A 30 -5.97 -1.14 -2.71
C LEU A 30 -6.17 -2.03 -1.49
N ILE A 31 -7.35 -2.64 -1.38
CA ILE A 31 -7.74 -3.56 -0.32
C ILE A 31 -7.57 -4.98 -0.88
N PRO A 32 -6.54 -5.73 -0.42
CA PRO A 32 -6.28 -7.08 -0.88
C PRO A 32 -7.45 -8.00 -0.52
N GLU A 33 -7.80 -8.86 -1.46
CA GLU A 33 -8.79 -9.90 -1.23
C GLU A 33 -8.08 -11.13 -0.65
N ASN A 34 -8.51 -11.55 0.55
CA ASN A 34 -8.05 -12.77 1.22
C ASN A 34 -6.55 -12.85 1.55
N ASP A 35 -5.81 -11.73 1.55
CA ASP A 35 -4.42 -11.71 2.00
C ASP A 35 -4.30 -11.44 3.51
N PRO A 36 -3.77 -12.39 4.32
CA PRO A 36 -3.52 -12.18 5.74
C PRO A 36 -2.39 -11.19 6.08
N THR A 37 -1.41 -11.06 5.20
CA THR A 37 -0.08 -10.57 5.53
C THR A 37 0.07 -9.07 5.40
N VAL A 38 -0.85 -8.41 4.68
CA VAL A 38 -0.84 -6.96 4.47
C VAL A 38 -2.23 -6.36 4.61
N LEU A 39 -2.27 -5.09 5.02
CA LEU A 39 -3.49 -4.30 5.11
C LEU A 39 -3.85 -3.65 3.77
N PHE A 40 -2.88 -3.31 2.93
CA PHE A 40 -3.09 -2.69 1.64
C PHE A 40 -2.18 -3.33 0.60
N THR A 41 -2.54 -3.21 -0.67
CA THR A 41 -1.65 -3.56 -1.77
C THR A 41 -0.43 -2.62 -1.75
N THR A 42 0.75 -3.17 -1.47
CA THR A 42 1.99 -2.40 -1.26
C THR A 42 2.92 -2.37 -2.49
N ALA A 43 2.65 -3.22 -3.49
CA ALA A 43 3.47 -3.37 -4.70
C ALA A 43 2.64 -3.88 -5.89
N GLY A 44 3.16 -3.64 -7.10
CA GLY A 44 2.58 -4.07 -8.38
C GLY A 44 2.39 -5.58 -8.49
N MET A 45 3.36 -6.36 -8.01
CA MET A 45 3.29 -7.83 -8.06
C MET A 45 2.32 -8.47 -7.08
N HIS A 46 1.85 -7.75 -6.06
CA HIS A 46 1.10 -8.34 -4.96
C HIS A 46 -0.21 -9.02 -5.42
N PRO A 47 -1.00 -8.46 -6.36
CA PRO A 47 -2.14 -9.14 -6.96
C PRO A 47 -1.76 -10.30 -7.91
N LEU A 48 -0.49 -10.42 -8.29
CA LEU A 48 -0.01 -11.38 -9.30
C LEU A 48 0.67 -12.62 -8.70
N VAL A 49 0.69 -12.70 -7.38
CA VAL A 49 1.39 -13.72 -6.61
C VAL A 49 1.05 -15.16 -7.03
N PRO A 50 -0.23 -15.56 -7.17
CA PRO A 50 -0.55 -16.93 -7.58
C PRO A 50 0.08 -17.30 -8.92
N TYR A 51 0.17 -16.33 -9.84
CA TYR A 51 0.72 -16.55 -11.18
C TYR A 51 2.24 -16.60 -11.19
N LEU A 52 2.89 -15.82 -10.31
CA LEU A 52 4.34 -15.91 -10.07
C LEU A 52 4.73 -17.26 -9.47
N LEU A 53 3.83 -17.90 -8.70
CA LEU A 53 4.00 -19.26 -8.16
C LEU A 53 3.76 -20.38 -9.20
N GLY A 54 3.28 -20.03 -10.39
CA GLY A 54 3.11 -20.96 -11.52
C GLY A 54 1.68 -21.19 -11.98
N GLU A 55 0.68 -20.53 -11.39
CA GLU A 55 -0.66 -20.54 -11.98
C GLU A 55 -0.68 -19.79 -13.34
N PRO A 56 -1.42 -20.27 -14.34
CA PRO A 56 -1.59 -19.55 -15.58
C PRO A 56 -2.46 -18.30 -15.37
N HIS A 57 -2.00 -17.14 -15.83
CA HIS A 57 -2.81 -15.91 -15.84
C HIS A 57 -3.72 -15.86 -17.09
N PRO A 58 -5.00 -15.46 -16.98
CA PRO A 58 -5.95 -15.45 -18.10
C PRO A 58 -5.51 -14.62 -19.31
N SER A 59 -4.81 -13.51 -19.06
CA SER A 59 -4.30 -12.63 -20.13
C SER A 59 -2.93 -13.07 -20.69
N GLY A 60 -2.42 -14.24 -20.32
CA GLY A 60 -1.15 -14.79 -20.80
C GLY A 60 0.05 -14.46 -19.89
N LYS A 61 1.25 -14.60 -20.44
CA LYS A 61 2.51 -14.60 -19.66
C LYS A 61 3.21 -13.24 -19.52
N ARG A 62 2.79 -12.25 -20.31
CA ARG A 62 3.40 -10.91 -20.37
C ARG A 62 2.36 -9.89 -19.99
N LEU A 63 2.49 -9.26 -18.83
CA LEU A 63 1.47 -8.38 -18.27
C LEU A 63 2.05 -6.99 -18.02
N VAL A 64 1.24 -5.93 -18.10
CA VAL A 64 1.65 -4.56 -17.79
C VAL A 64 0.51 -3.76 -17.18
N ASN A 65 0.75 -2.93 -16.17
CA ASN A 65 -0.25 -1.99 -15.64
C ASN A 65 0.35 -0.79 -14.90
N ALA A 66 -0.54 0.05 -14.38
CA ALA A 66 -0.27 1.06 -13.37
C ALA A 66 -1.00 0.69 -12.06
N GLN A 67 -0.30 0.01 -11.14
CA GLN A 67 -0.91 -0.47 -9.90
C GLN A 67 -0.92 0.63 -8.83
N LYS A 68 -2.11 0.89 -8.27
CA LYS A 68 -2.27 1.70 -7.05
C LYS A 68 -1.62 0.99 -5.86
N CYS A 69 -0.78 1.68 -5.11
CA CYS A 69 -0.12 1.14 -3.92
C CYS A 69 -0.29 2.06 -2.70
N VAL A 70 -0.36 1.47 -1.52
CA VAL A 70 -0.27 2.18 -0.23
C VAL A 70 0.79 1.52 0.63
N ARG A 71 1.75 2.32 1.11
CA ARG A 71 2.78 1.91 2.08
C ARG A 71 2.71 2.80 3.31
N THR A 72 2.75 2.18 4.49
CA THR A 72 2.70 2.89 5.78
C THR A 72 3.97 2.75 6.60
N ASP A 73 4.93 1.95 6.11
CA ASP A 73 6.20 1.72 6.80
C ASP A 73 7.02 3.02 6.81
N ASP A 74 6.99 3.75 5.69
CA ASP A 74 7.71 5.01 5.48
C ASP A 74 6.85 6.26 5.79
N ILE A 75 5.78 6.12 6.59
CA ILE A 75 4.84 7.22 6.86
C ILE A 75 5.48 8.41 7.60
N ASP A 76 6.60 8.19 8.27
CA ASP A 76 7.29 9.24 9.04
C ASP A 76 8.25 10.06 8.18
N GLU A 77 8.75 9.45 7.11
CA GLU A 77 9.60 10.01 6.06
C GLU A 77 8.78 10.91 5.11
N VAL A 78 7.47 10.66 4.98
CA VAL A 78 6.55 11.52 4.23
C VAL A 78 6.64 12.98 4.70
N GLY A 79 6.71 13.89 3.73
CA GLY A 79 6.95 15.32 3.92
C GLY A 79 8.33 15.76 3.43
N ASP A 80 9.23 14.81 3.17
CA ASP A 80 10.45 15.06 2.42
C ASP A 80 10.18 15.30 0.92
N ALA A 81 11.21 15.20 0.07
CA ALA A 81 11.07 15.49 -1.35
C ALA A 81 10.45 14.35 -2.17
N THR A 82 10.42 13.11 -1.67
CA THR A 82 10.21 11.91 -2.52
C THR A 82 9.30 10.84 -1.94
N HIS A 83 9.10 10.78 -0.62
CA HIS A 83 8.29 9.74 0.02
C HIS A 83 6.80 10.07 -0.04
N LEU A 84 6.02 9.04 -0.35
CA LEU A 84 4.57 9.10 -0.53
C LEU A 84 3.93 7.90 0.16
N THR A 85 2.78 8.11 0.83
CA THR A 85 2.01 7.01 1.43
C THR A 85 1.27 6.23 0.35
N PHE A 86 0.63 6.95 -0.58
CA PHE A 86 0.00 6.39 -1.77
C PHE A 86 0.88 6.72 -2.96
N PHE A 87 1.05 5.80 -3.90
CA PHE A 87 1.75 6.06 -5.16
C PHE A 87 1.30 5.04 -6.21
N GLU A 88 1.59 5.34 -7.47
CA GLU A 88 1.40 4.39 -8.57
C GLU A 88 2.72 3.69 -8.87
N MET A 89 2.70 2.36 -8.86
CA MET A 89 3.80 1.53 -9.33
C MET A 89 3.46 1.06 -10.74
N LEU A 90 4.16 1.59 -11.75
CA LEU A 90 4.03 1.05 -13.10
C LEU A 90 4.85 -0.24 -13.18
N GLY A 91 4.24 -1.34 -13.60
CA GLY A 91 4.92 -2.63 -13.64
C GLY A 91 4.67 -3.37 -14.94
N ASN A 92 5.68 -4.13 -15.36
CA ASN A 92 5.58 -5.19 -16.36
C ASN A 92 6.08 -6.50 -15.77
N TRP A 93 5.42 -7.59 -16.12
CA TRP A 93 5.69 -8.91 -15.57
C TRP A 93 5.95 -9.93 -16.66
N SER A 94 6.93 -10.80 -16.39
CA SER A 94 7.16 -12.04 -17.11
C SER A 94 6.83 -13.22 -16.22
N LEU A 95 5.84 -14.01 -16.64
CA LEU A 95 5.43 -15.25 -16.00
C LEU A 95 6.04 -16.44 -16.75
N GLY A 96 7.35 -16.66 -16.59
CA GLY A 96 8.08 -17.73 -17.26
C GLY A 96 8.22 -17.57 -18.78
N ASP A 97 8.50 -16.35 -19.26
CA ASP A 97 8.67 -16.07 -20.70
C ASP A 97 10.01 -15.40 -21.06
N TYR A 98 10.26 -14.17 -20.60
CA TYR A 98 11.58 -13.52 -20.64
C TYR A 98 12.19 -13.39 -19.24
N PHE A 99 13.49 -13.11 -19.18
CA PHE A 99 14.24 -12.91 -17.93
C PHE A 99 15.15 -11.68 -18.03
N LYS A 100 16.30 -11.67 -17.34
CA LYS A 100 17.24 -10.54 -17.22
C LYS A 100 17.53 -9.80 -18.51
N GLU A 101 18.04 -10.49 -19.54
CA GLU A 101 18.42 -9.83 -20.80
C GLU A 101 17.24 -9.13 -21.47
N GLY A 102 16.06 -9.75 -21.47
CA GLY A 102 14.85 -9.15 -22.02
C GLY A 102 14.37 -7.96 -21.20
N ALA A 103 14.28 -8.12 -19.88
CA ALA A 103 13.84 -7.07 -18.95
C ALA A 103 14.73 -5.83 -19.05
N ILE A 104 16.04 -6.00 -18.83
CA ILE A 104 17.01 -4.90 -18.80
C ILE A 104 17.04 -4.15 -20.15
N LYS A 105 16.97 -4.87 -21.28
CA LYS A 105 16.89 -4.25 -22.62
C LYS A 105 15.66 -3.38 -22.77
N MET A 106 14.48 -3.89 -22.41
CA MET A 106 13.23 -3.13 -22.47
C MET A 106 13.28 -1.91 -21.55
N SER A 107 13.80 -2.07 -20.34
CA SER A 107 13.90 -1.00 -19.37
C SER A 107 14.83 0.12 -19.83
N PHE A 108 16.02 -0.23 -20.33
CA PHE A 108 16.96 0.73 -20.92
C PHE A 108 16.37 1.45 -22.14
N GLU A 109 15.73 0.69 -23.03
CA GLU A 109 15.12 1.21 -24.24
C GLU A 109 14.01 2.22 -23.91
N LEU A 110 13.09 1.89 -23.00
CA LEU A 110 12.02 2.80 -22.57
C LEU A 110 12.58 4.06 -21.91
N LEU A 111 13.57 3.93 -21.01
CA LEU A 111 14.15 5.09 -20.33
C LEU A 111 14.83 6.04 -21.32
N THR A 112 15.55 5.52 -22.31
CA THR A 112 16.47 6.32 -23.13
C THR A 112 15.94 6.71 -24.51
N LEU A 113 15.01 5.95 -25.08
CA LEU A 113 14.44 6.28 -26.39
C LEU A 113 13.78 7.67 -26.33
N PRO A 114 13.93 8.50 -27.39
CA PRO A 114 13.24 9.78 -27.47
C PRO A 114 11.71 9.63 -27.33
N TRP A 115 11.07 10.68 -26.82
CA TRP A 115 9.63 10.70 -26.58
C TRP A 115 8.82 10.38 -27.85
N GLU A 116 9.20 10.97 -28.98
CA GLU A 116 8.58 10.75 -30.29
C GLU A 116 8.76 9.33 -30.84
N LYS A 117 9.70 8.56 -30.27
CA LYS A 117 9.92 7.13 -30.57
C LYS A 117 9.29 6.19 -29.55
N GLY A 118 8.52 6.72 -28.59
CA GLY A 118 7.83 5.93 -27.58
C GLY A 118 8.62 5.67 -26.28
N GLY A 119 9.76 6.36 -26.06
CA GLY A 119 10.51 6.30 -24.80
C GLY A 119 10.34 7.53 -23.90
N PHE A 120 11.14 7.66 -22.85
CA PHE A 120 11.11 8.80 -21.93
C PHE A 120 12.18 9.87 -22.23
N GLY A 121 13.11 9.58 -23.13
CA GLY A 121 14.14 10.51 -23.58
C GLY A 121 15.16 10.89 -22.50
N LEU A 122 15.32 10.06 -21.46
CA LEU A 122 16.31 10.31 -20.42
C LEU A 122 17.72 10.14 -20.99
N PRO A 123 18.63 11.10 -20.78
CA PRO A 123 20.01 10.95 -21.24
C PRO A 123 20.67 9.74 -20.55
N ALA A 124 21.10 8.74 -21.33
CA ALA A 124 21.80 7.55 -20.82
C ALA A 124 23.01 7.91 -19.93
N ARG A 125 23.71 9.00 -20.25
CA ARG A 125 24.79 9.57 -19.44
C ARG A 125 24.38 10.11 -18.07
N ARG A 126 23.14 9.96 -17.63
CA ARG A 126 22.68 10.28 -16.27
C ARG A 126 22.11 9.05 -15.55
N LEU A 127 22.10 7.90 -16.22
CA LEU A 127 21.67 6.64 -15.62
C LEU A 127 22.82 5.98 -14.86
N PHE A 128 22.45 5.44 -13.73
CA PHE A 128 23.26 4.64 -12.81
C PHE A 128 22.46 3.40 -12.47
N VAL A 129 23.13 2.28 -12.24
CA VAL A 129 22.45 1.02 -11.92
C VAL A 129 23.12 0.30 -10.76
N SER A 130 22.34 -0.46 -10.01
CA SER A 130 22.82 -1.35 -8.95
C SER A 130 22.55 -2.82 -9.30
N CYS A 131 23.34 -3.74 -8.77
CA CYS A 131 23.23 -5.18 -8.93
C CYS A 131 23.60 -5.88 -7.62
N PHE A 132 23.15 -7.11 -7.42
CA PHE A 132 23.46 -7.88 -6.22
C PHE A 132 24.95 -8.26 -6.12
N GLU A 133 25.60 -7.91 -5.00
CA GLU A 133 27.04 -8.15 -4.81
C GLU A 133 27.43 -9.61 -4.54
N GLY A 134 26.44 -10.46 -4.25
CA GLY A 134 26.65 -11.86 -3.86
C GLY A 134 26.79 -12.03 -2.35
N ASP A 135 26.37 -13.18 -1.85
CA ASP A 135 26.60 -13.60 -0.46
C ASP A 135 26.78 -15.13 -0.39
N LYS A 136 26.70 -15.68 0.83
CA LYS A 136 26.79 -17.13 1.05
C LYS A 136 25.59 -17.92 0.49
N ASP A 137 24.45 -17.27 0.24
CA ASP A 137 23.20 -17.89 -0.19
C ASP A 137 23.06 -17.86 -1.71
N ALA A 138 23.53 -16.79 -2.37
CA ALA A 138 23.42 -16.61 -3.82
C ALA A 138 24.65 -15.90 -4.43
N PRO A 139 25.02 -16.23 -5.69
CA PRO A 139 26.16 -15.64 -6.35
C PRO A 139 25.93 -14.15 -6.66
N LYS A 140 27.05 -13.44 -6.86
CA LYS A 140 27.06 -12.08 -7.40
C LYS A 140 26.34 -12.01 -8.75
N ASP A 141 25.51 -11.00 -8.97
CA ASP A 141 24.76 -10.85 -10.21
C ASP A 141 25.60 -10.17 -11.31
N THR A 142 26.59 -10.89 -11.83
CA THR A 142 27.44 -10.41 -12.93
C THR A 142 26.71 -10.37 -14.27
N GLU A 143 25.69 -11.21 -14.45
CA GLU A 143 24.90 -11.28 -15.68
C GLU A 143 24.18 -9.94 -15.96
N SER A 144 23.46 -9.41 -14.97
CA SER A 144 22.77 -8.11 -15.10
C SER A 144 23.76 -6.98 -15.39
N ALA A 145 24.90 -6.96 -14.69
CA ALA A 145 25.95 -5.96 -14.90
C ALA A 145 26.52 -5.99 -16.33
N GLU A 146 26.81 -7.18 -16.87
CA GLU A 146 27.30 -7.33 -18.24
C GLU A 146 26.26 -6.90 -19.28
N ILE A 147 24.97 -7.12 -19.02
CA ILE A 147 23.89 -6.68 -19.92
C ILE A 147 23.84 -5.14 -19.94
N TRP A 148 23.90 -4.48 -18.77
CA TRP A 148 23.95 -3.01 -18.67
C TRP A 148 25.16 -2.42 -19.37
N GLU A 149 26.34 -3.02 -19.20
CA GLU A 149 27.57 -2.59 -19.87
C GLU A 149 27.43 -2.68 -21.41
N LYS A 150 26.89 -3.79 -21.92
CA LYS A 150 26.62 -3.99 -23.35
C LYS A 150 25.63 -2.98 -23.93
N LEU A 151 24.70 -2.48 -23.11
CA LEU A 151 23.75 -1.42 -23.48
C LEU A 151 24.36 -0.01 -23.43
N GLY A 152 25.59 0.12 -22.94
CA GLY A 152 26.35 1.36 -22.93
C GLY A 152 26.31 2.11 -21.61
N ILE A 153 25.89 1.48 -20.51
CA ILE A 153 26.11 2.04 -19.17
C ILE A 153 27.60 1.85 -18.82
N PRO A 154 28.34 2.93 -18.53
CA PRO A 154 29.73 2.84 -18.11
C PRO A 154 29.91 2.01 -16.83
N THR A 155 31.01 1.26 -16.75
CA THR A 155 31.30 0.37 -15.61
C THR A 155 31.45 1.12 -14.27
N ASP A 156 31.89 2.38 -14.30
CA ASP A 156 31.96 3.26 -13.11
C ASP A 156 30.57 3.73 -12.61
N ARG A 157 29.50 3.30 -13.29
CA ARG A 157 28.10 3.58 -12.95
C ARG A 157 27.27 2.33 -12.66
N ILE A 158 27.92 1.17 -12.65
CA ILE A 158 27.33 -0.12 -12.28
C ILE A 158 27.85 -0.46 -10.88
N PHE A 159 26.96 -0.38 -9.91
CA PHE A 159 27.26 -0.60 -8.49
C PHE A 159 26.84 -2.00 -8.07
N PHE A 160 27.55 -2.55 -7.10
CA PHE A 160 27.16 -3.79 -6.45
C PHE A 160 26.85 -3.49 -4.99
N PHE A 161 25.65 -3.89 -4.53
CA PHE A 161 25.24 -3.69 -3.15
C PHE A 161 24.82 -5.01 -2.46
N PRO A 162 24.85 -5.05 -1.12
CA PRO A 162 24.44 -6.22 -0.34
C PRO A 162 22.98 -6.57 -0.54
N LYS A 163 22.61 -7.77 -0.07
CA LYS A 163 21.24 -8.31 -0.06
C LYS A 163 20.18 -7.34 0.48
N LYS A 164 20.55 -6.47 1.44
CA LYS A 164 19.62 -5.48 2.00
C LYS A 164 19.15 -4.44 0.95
N LYS A 165 19.92 -4.22 -0.11
CA LYS A 165 19.62 -3.25 -1.17
C LYS A 165 19.24 -3.91 -2.49
N ASN A 166 19.94 -4.98 -2.90
CA ASN A 166 19.70 -5.64 -4.20
C ASN A 166 19.21 -7.08 -4.08
N TRP A 167 18.17 -7.29 -3.28
CA TRP A 167 17.52 -8.59 -3.20
C TRP A 167 16.08 -8.42 -2.77
N TRP A 168 15.19 -9.02 -3.55
CA TRP A 168 13.79 -9.06 -3.22
C TRP A 168 13.41 -10.40 -2.58
N GLY A 169 12.71 -10.31 -1.45
CA GLY A 169 12.01 -11.42 -0.83
C GLY A 169 12.84 -12.35 0.06
N PRO A 170 12.27 -13.52 0.45
CA PRO A 170 10.91 -13.94 0.08
C PRO A 170 9.87 -13.01 0.68
N ALA A 171 8.75 -12.88 -0.02
CA ALA A 171 7.63 -12.11 0.48
C ALA A 171 7.07 -12.72 1.80
N GLY A 172 7.14 -14.03 2.03
CA GLY A 172 6.79 -14.66 3.32
C GLY A 172 7.98 -15.13 4.15
N GLN A 173 7.73 -16.07 5.09
CA GLN A 173 8.82 -16.87 5.67
C GLN A 173 9.49 -17.76 4.60
N THR A 174 8.72 -18.12 3.57
CA THR A 174 9.08 -18.94 2.41
C THR A 174 8.48 -18.33 1.13
N GLY A 175 8.98 -18.74 -0.03
CA GLY A 175 8.41 -18.35 -1.34
C GLY A 175 9.43 -17.82 -2.35
N PRO A 176 8.96 -17.40 -3.54
CA PRO A 176 9.78 -16.80 -4.59
C PRO A 176 10.60 -15.61 -4.10
N CYS A 177 11.82 -15.52 -4.58
CA CYS A 177 12.78 -14.46 -4.27
C CYS A 177 13.91 -14.45 -5.31
N GLY A 178 14.73 -13.40 -5.28
CA GLY A 178 15.91 -13.32 -6.11
C GLY A 178 16.60 -11.97 -6.07
N PRO A 179 17.73 -11.84 -6.79
CA PRO A 179 18.40 -10.56 -6.95
C PRO A 179 17.53 -9.62 -7.76
N ASP A 180 17.81 -8.33 -7.62
CA ASP A 180 17.25 -7.29 -8.47
C ASP A 180 18.37 -6.39 -9.02
N THR A 181 18.00 -5.59 -10.00
CA THR A 181 18.79 -4.45 -10.46
C THR A 181 17.93 -3.20 -10.40
N GLU A 182 18.46 -2.12 -9.83
CA GLU A 182 17.72 -0.86 -9.70
C GLU A 182 18.37 0.19 -10.60
N MET A 183 17.53 1.04 -11.18
CA MET A 183 17.92 2.13 -12.06
C MET A 183 17.74 3.46 -11.34
N PHE A 184 18.79 4.26 -11.32
CA PHE A 184 18.83 5.57 -10.70
C PHE A 184 19.10 6.65 -11.74
N TYR A 185 18.47 7.80 -11.56
CA TYR A 185 18.70 8.99 -12.36
C TYR A 185 19.42 10.06 -11.54
N ASP A 186 20.57 10.52 -12.03
CA ASP A 186 21.31 11.65 -11.45
C ASP A 186 20.64 12.97 -11.84
N VAL A 187 19.87 13.54 -10.90
CA VAL A 187 19.18 14.81 -11.11
C VAL A 187 20.09 16.03 -10.98
N LEU A 188 21.28 15.89 -10.38
CA LEU A 188 22.25 16.98 -10.27
C LEU A 188 23.05 17.13 -11.57
N ASN A 189 23.41 15.99 -12.19
CA ASN A 189 24.23 15.93 -13.40
C ASN A 189 25.50 16.80 -13.29
N ASP A 190 26.13 16.75 -12.12
CA ASP A 190 27.42 17.38 -11.89
C ASP A 190 28.52 16.41 -12.34
N PRO A 191 29.51 16.86 -13.14
CA PRO A 191 30.62 15.99 -13.54
C PRO A 191 31.46 15.49 -12.36
N ASP A 192 31.40 16.16 -11.20
CA ASP A 192 32.00 15.66 -9.97
C ASP A 192 31.05 14.66 -9.26
N PHE A 193 31.32 13.37 -9.41
CA PHE A 193 30.57 12.31 -8.74
C PHE A 193 30.76 12.29 -7.22
N ALA A 194 31.72 13.02 -6.65
CA ALA A 194 31.86 13.13 -5.19
C ALA A 194 30.91 14.17 -4.59
N LYS A 195 30.29 15.01 -5.42
CA LYS A 195 29.49 16.14 -4.95
C LYS A 195 28.05 15.75 -4.62
N HIS A 196 27.67 16.05 -3.38
CA HIS A 196 26.31 15.91 -2.88
C HIS A 196 25.41 17.07 -3.35
N LYS A 197 24.09 16.91 -3.23
CA LYS A 197 23.17 18.04 -3.40
C LYS A 197 23.48 19.16 -2.39
N PRO A 198 23.20 20.43 -2.74
CA PRO A 198 23.33 21.54 -1.79
C PRO A 198 22.56 21.29 -0.48
N GLY A 199 23.17 21.63 0.66
CA GLY A 199 22.65 21.34 2.00
C GLY A 199 23.10 20.01 2.61
N PHE A 200 23.88 19.21 1.87
CA PHE A 200 24.44 17.92 2.32
C PHE A 200 25.98 17.91 2.26
N GLU A 201 26.65 19.07 2.26
CA GLU A 201 28.09 19.24 2.05
C GLU A 201 29.00 18.64 3.16
N GLY A 202 28.46 17.84 4.09
CA GLY A 202 29.19 17.19 5.18
C GLY A 202 28.89 15.70 5.36
N LEU A 203 28.19 15.06 4.43
CA LEU A 203 28.02 13.61 4.47
C LEU A 203 29.39 12.93 4.29
N ASN A 204 29.85 12.19 5.31
CA ASN A 204 31.11 11.45 5.28
C ASN A 204 31.12 10.25 4.31
N THR A 205 30.06 10.06 3.53
CA THR A 205 29.89 8.94 2.60
C THR A 205 30.16 9.37 1.15
N LYS A 206 30.62 8.42 0.34
CA LYS A 206 30.74 8.58 -1.11
C LYS A 206 29.36 8.93 -1.69
N CYS A 207 29.30 9.92 -2.60
CA CYS A 207 28.06 10.29 -3.27
C CYS A 207 27.79 9.32 -4.44
N ASP A 208 27.20 8.17 -4.14
CA ASP A 208 26.78 7.15 -5.10
C ASP A 208 25.27 6.87 -4.97
N PRO A 209 24.67 5.98 -5.79
CA PRO A 209 23.24 5.68 -5.72
C PRO A 209 22.72 5.22 -4.34
N SER A 210 23.63 4.84 -3.45
CA SER A 210 23.33 4.38 -2.11
C SER A 210 23.17 5.53 -1.09
N CYS A 211 23.41 6.77 -1.53
CA CYS A 211 23.47 7.99 -0.73
C CYS A 211 22.12 8.69 -0.56
N ASP A 212 21.83 9.15 0.66
CA ASP A 212 20.57 9.81 1.02
C ASP A 212 20.55 11.33 0.71
N CYS A 213 21.53 11.87 -0.03
CA CYS A 213 21.53 13.29 -0.41
C CYS A 213 20.44 13.64 -1.45
N GLY A 214 19.75 12.64 -2.01
CA GLY A 214 18.69 12.81 -3.00
C GLY A 214 19.19 13.20 -4.40
N ARG A 215 20.50 13.09 -4.68
CA ARG A 215 21.08 13.27 -6.03
C ARG A 215 20.65 12.15 -6.99
N TYR A 216 20.69 10.92 -6.51
CA TYR A 216 20.32 9.74 -7.28
C TYR A 216 18.91 9.34 -6.88
N VAL A 217 17.96 9.52 -7.79
CA VAL A 217 16.58 9.11 -7.57
C VAL A 217 16.39 7.75 -8.22
N GLU A 218 16.11 6.74 -7.43
CA GLU A 218 15.70 5.42 -7.92
C GLU A 218 14.36 5.57 -8.65
N VAL A 219 14.36 5.23 -9.95
CA VAL A 219 13.20 5.38 -10.82
C VAL A 219 12.49 4.06 -11.09
N TRP A 220 13.22 2.96 -11.12
CA TRP A 220 12.72 1.65 -11.55
C TRP A 220 13.58 0.55 -10.96
N ASN A 221 12.97 -0.59 -10.62
CA ASN A 221 13.67 -1.83 -10.31
C ASN A 221 13.18 -3.00 -11.18
N ASP A 222 14.10 -3.90 -11.53
CA ASP A 222 13.83 -5.18 -12.17
C ASP A 222 14.23 -6.31 -11.22
N VAL A 223 13.22 -7.01 -10.69
CA VAL A 223 13.36 -8.14 -9.76
C VAL A 223 13.36 -9.46 -10.54
N PHE A 224 14.39 -10.27 -10.30
CA PHE A 224 14.61 -11.53 -10.99
C PHE A 224 14.33 -12.73 -10.09
N MET A 225 13.05 -13.12 -9.98
CA MET A 225 12.65 -14.25 -9.16
C MET A 225 13.13 -15.57 -9.79
N GLN A 226 14.14 -16.17 -9.18
CA GLN A 226 14.75 -17.43 -9.63
C GLN A 226 14.98 -18.44 -8.50
N TYR A 227 14.80 -18.03 -7.25
CA TYR A 227 14.93 -18.88 -6.07
C TYR A 227 13.63 -18.96 -5.28
N ASN A 228 13.40 -20.09 -4.64
CA ASN A 228 12.36 -20.29 -3.65
C ASN A 228 13.01 -20.46 -2.29
N LYS A 229 12.67 -19.60 -1.33
CA LYS A 229 13.07 -19.82 0.07
C LYS A 229 12.20 -20.90 0.69
N ASN A 230 12.85 -21.94 1.20
CA ASN A 230 12.27 -23.10 1.86
C ASN A 230 12.23 -22.90 3.39
N ALA A 231 11.31 -23.60 4.05
CA ALA A 231 11.13 -23.51 5.51
C ALA A 231 12.30 -24.13 6.30
N GLU A 232 12.97 -25.13 5.73
CA GLU A 232 14.07 -25.88 6.31
C GLU A 232 15.31 -25.79 5.39
N PRO A 233 16.54 -25.82 5.93
CA PRO A 233 17.74 -25.99 5.12
C PRO A 233 17.66 -27.30 4.32
N SER A 234 17.90 -27.25 3.02
CA SER A 234 17.90 -28.47 2.20
C SER A 234 18.99 -29.43 2.69
N ALA A 235 18.59 -30.63 3.12
CA ALA A 235 19.52 -31.65 3.59
C ALA A 235 20.54 -31.99 2.50
N GLY A 236 21.82 -31.67 2.75
CA GLY A 236 22.94 -32.11 1.93
C GLY A 236 23.58 -31.08 0.97
N SER A 237 23.07 -29.84 0.84
CA SER A 237 23.65 -28.84 -0.08
C SER A 237 24.53 -27.78 0.58
N GLY A 238 24.51 -27.63 1.91
CA GLY A 238 25.22 -26.55 2.60
C GLY A 238 24.73 -25.13 2.27
N GLN A 239 23.75 -24.99 1.37
CA GLN A 239 23.10 -23.74 1.03
C GLN A 239 21.88 -23.55 1.94
N ALA A 240 21.84 -22.41 2.62
CA ALA A 240 20.71 -22.03 3.45
C ALA A 240 19.43 -22.08 2.61
N GLY A 241 18.46 -22.92 2.98
CA GLY A 241 17.04 -22.87 2.58
C GLY A 241 16.61 -22.23 1.24
N PHE A 242 17.35 -22.32 0.13
CA PHE A 242 16.97 -21.78 -1.17
C PHE A 242 17.06 -22.88 -2.23
N SER A 243 15.99 -23.08 -3.01
CA SER A 243 15.97 -23.98 -4.16
C SER A 243 15.66 -23.19 -5.44
N PRO A 244 16.09 -23.63 -6.63
CA PRO A 244 15.68 -22.99 -7.87
C PRO A 244 14.15 -23.02 -8.06
N LEU A 245 13.58 -21.93 -8.57
CA LEU A 245 12.16 -21.91 -8.97
C LEU A 245 11.94 -22.73 -10.24
N LYS A 246 10.77 -23.37 -10.33
CA LYS A 246 10.36 -24.13 -11.54
C LYS A 246 10.23 -23.24 -12.77
N GLN A 247 9.83 -21.99 -12.57
CA GLN A 247 9.77 -20.95 -13.60
C GLN A 247 10.49 -19.71 -13.08
N GLN A 248 11.30 -19.09 -13.93
CA GLN A 248 11.87 -17.79 -13.63
C GLN A 248 10.85 -16.71 -13.97
N ASN A 249 10.68 -15.73 -13.09
CA ASN A 249 9.77 -14.62 -13.31
C ASN A 249 10.53 -13.30 -13.27
N VAL A 250 9.98 -12.31 -13.98
CA VAL A 250 10.38 -10.91 -13.84
C VAL A 250 9.22 -10.14 -13.24
N ASP A 251 9.52 -9.39 -12.19
CA ASP A 251 8.67 -8.36 -11.61
C ASP A 251 9.41 -7.04 -11.72
N THR A 252 8.72 -5.96 -12.08
CA THR A 252 9.34 -4.64 -12.15
C THR A 252 8.45 -3.61 -11.48
N GLY A 253 9.04 -2.60 -10.85
CA GLY A 253 8.33 -1.49 -10.24
C GLY A 253 8.97 -0.15 -10.59
N LEU A 254 8.32 0.59 -11.49
CA LEU A 254 8.68 1.98 -11.80
C LEU A 254 7.88 2.93 -10.90
N GLY A 255 8.57 3.81 -10.19
CA GLY A 255 7.96 4.84 -9.35
C GLY A 255 7.39 5.98 -10.18
N PHE A 256 6.09 5.94 -10.46
CA PHE A 256 5.43 6.87 -11.40
C PHE A 256 5.64 8.33 -11.03
N GLU A 257 5.33 8.71 -9.78
CA GLU A 257 5.48 10.08 -9.30
C GLU A 257 6.92 10.61 -9.37
N ARG A 258 7.91 9.74 -9.12
CA ARG A 258 9.33 10.09 -9.23
C ARG A 258 9.68 10.38 -10.70
N LEU A 259 9.22 9.53 -11.62
CA LEU A 259 9.43 9.72 -13.06
C LEU A 259 8.76 10.99 -13.59
N VAL A 260 7.51 11.28 -13.17
CA VAL A 260 6.81 12.53 -13.54
C VAL A 260 7.61 13.74 -13.07
N GLY A 261 8.14 13.71 -11.84
CA GLY A 261 9.03 14.76 -11.32
C GLY A 261 10.25 14.97 -12.20
N ILE A 262 10.96 13.89 -12.55
CA ILE A 262 12.17 13.93 -13.38
C ILE A 262 11.88 14.48 -14.78
N LEU A 263 10.84 13.96 -15.46
CA LEU A 263 10.47 14.40 -16.81
C LEU A 263 9.95 15.84 -16.84
N SER A 264 9.43 16.33 -15.72
CA SER A 264 9.01 17.72 -15.54
C SER A 264 10.16 18.65 -15.13
N GLY A 265 11.38 18.12 -14.92
CA GLY A 265 12.51 18.89 -14.42
C GLY A 265 12.31 19.42 -12.99
N LYS A 266 11.45 18.77 -12.20
CA LYS A 266 11.11 19.15 -10.82
C LYS A 266 11.92 18.33 -9.82
N SER A 267 12.19 18.91 -8.67
CA SER A 267 12.93 18.23 -7.59
C SER A 267 12.08 17.30 -6.74
N SER A 268 10.76 17.39 -6.86
CA SER A 268 9.81 16.66 -6.03
C SER A 268 8.50 16.40 -6.76
N PRO A 269 7.83 15.26 -6.54
CA PRO A 269 6.48 15.02 -7.06
C PRO A 269 5.47 16.08 -6.63
N PHE A 270 5.66 16.70 -5.46
CA PHE A 270 4.78 17.73 -4.93
C PHE A 270 4.76 19.03 -5.76
N GLU A 271 5.69 19.18 -6.71
CA GLU A 271 5.80 20.31 -7.62
C GLU A 271 5.24 20.01 -9.03
N THR A 272 4.65 18.83 -9.20
CA THR A 272 4.08 18.37 -10.48
C THR A 272 2.58 18.62 -10.52
N GLU A 273 1.97 18.49 -11.69
CA GLU A 273 0.51 18.67 -11.88
C GLU A 273 -0.34 17.74 -10.99
N LEU A 274 0.25 16.64 -10.50
CA LEU A 274 -0.42 15.71 -9.58
C LEU A 274 -0.71 16.33 -8.20
N PHE A 275 0.03 17.36 -7.82
CA PHE A 275 -0.01 17.96 -6.48
C PHE A 275 -0.09 19.48 -6.47
N GLU A 276 0.42 20.16 -7.49
CA GLU A 276 0.45 21.63 -7.57
C GLU A 276 -0.91 22.28 -7.25
N PRO A 277 -2.06 21.81 -7.80
CA PRO A 277 -3.38 22.37 -7.45
C PRO A 277 -3.73 22.24 -5.96
N VAL A 278 -3.30 21.15 -5.31
CA VAL A 278 -3.52 20.90 -3.88
C VAL A 278 -2.59 21.75 -3.03
N MET A 279 -1.32 21.88 -3.42
CA MET A 279 -0.35 22.73 -2.75
C MET A 279 -0.79 24.20 -2.78
N GLU A 280 -1.30 24.67 -3.91
CA GLU A 280 -1.92 26.00 -4.01
C GLU A 280 -3.15 26.15 -3.11
N LYS A 281 -4.00 25.13 -3.04
CA LYS A 281 -5.18 25.16 -2.18
C LYS A 281 -4.80 25.23 -0.71
N ILE A 282 -3.80 24.46 -0.28
CA ILE A 282 -3.25 24.50 1.08
C ILE A 282 -2.71 25.90 1.39
N ALA A 283 -1.96 26.51 0.45
CA ALA A 283 -1.44 27.88 0.61
C ALA A 283 -2.55 28.94 0.71
N LYS A 284 -3.63 28.80 -0.05
CA LYS A 284 -4.80 29.69 0.05
C LYS A 284 -5.53 29.54 1.38
N LEU A 285 -5.64 28.31 1.90
CA LEU A 285 -6.32 28.01 3.16
C LEU A 285 -5.51 28.41 4.39
N SER A 286 -4.19 28.32 4.33
CA SER A 286 -3.30 28.65 5.44
C SER A 286 -3.24 30.16 5.72
N GLY A 287 -3.29 30.98 4.66
CA GLY A 287 -3.27 32.45 4.78
C GLY A 287 -2.01 33.01 5.48
N THR A 288 -0.95 32.22 5.61
CA THR A 288 0.23 32.54 6.45
C THR A 288 1.35 33.24 5.67
N PRO A 289 2.04 34.23 6.27
CA PRO A 289 3.27 34.84 5.72
C PRO A 289 4.47 33.88 5.62
N ASP A 290 4.47 32.78 6.37
CA ASP A 290 5.58 31.80 6.42
C ASP A 290 5.54 30.76 5.27
N ALA A 291 4.75 31.03 4.24
CA ALA A 291 4.66 30.20 3.04
C ALA A 291 6.05 30.04 2.40
N GLY A 292 6.67 28.88 2.58
CA GLY A 292 8.00 28.55 2.06
C GLY A 292 9.04 28.16 3.11
N SER A 293 8.75 28.28 4.40
CA SER A 293 9.65 27.74 5.44
C SER A 293 9.76 26.21 5.33
N PRO A 294 10.89 25.58 5.72
CA PRO A 294 11.04 24.13 5.65
C PRO A 294 9.92 23.35 6.37
N ASP A 295 9.48 23.83 7.54
CA ASP A 295 8.41 23.20 8.32
C ASP A 295 7.03 23.36 7.66
N TYR A 296 6.78 24.52 7.05
CA TYR A 296 5.57 24.76 6.28
C TYR A 296 5.51 23.84 5.05
N VAL A 297 6.61 23.75 4.30
CA VAL A 297 6.72 22.89 3.11
C VAL A 297 6.51 21.44 3.50
N ARG A 298 7.20 20.96 4.55
CA ARG A 298 7.06 19.59 5.05
C ARG A 298 5.61 19.28 5.45
N SER A 299 4.98 20.17 6.23
CA SER A 299 3.59 19.98 6.68
C SER A 299 2.60 20.01 5.52
N SER A 300 2.78 20.92 4.56
CA SER A 300 1.93 21.00 3.36
C SER A 300 2.00 19.73 2.52
N ARG A 301 3.20 19.16 2.36
CA ARG A 301 3.41 17.87 1.67
C ARG A 301 2.73 16.72 2.39
N ILE A 302 2.82 16.65 3.72
CA ILE A 302 2.13 15.62 4.53
C ILE A 302 0.62 15.73 4.37
N ILE A 303 0.05 16.95 4.40
CA ILE A 303 -1.37 17.18 4.18
C ILE A 303 -1.79 16.64 2.81
N ALA A 304 -1.07 17.03 1.76
CA ALA A 304 -1.39 16.67 0.39
C ALA A 304 -1.32 15.15 0.16
N ASP A 305 -0.22 14.51 0.58
CA ASP A 305 -0.04 13.06 0.44
C ASP A 305 -1.08 12.26 1.23
N HIS A 306 -1.26 12.56 2.51
CA HIS A 306 -2.14 11.75 3.35
C HIS A 306 -3.61 11.89 2.97
N LEU A 307 -4.06 13.08 2.54
CA LEU A 307 -5.43 13.24 2.02
C LEU A 307 -5.59 12.62 0.64
N ARG A 308 -4.54 12.56 -0.19
CA ARG A 308 -4.54 11.75 -1.43
C ARG A 308 -4.74 10.28 -1.10
N ALA A 309 -3.91 9.72 -0.20
CA ALA A 309 -4.00 8.33 0.22
C ALA A 309 -5.37 7.98 0.80
N ALA A 310 -5.91 8.83 1.70
CA ALA A 310 -7.24 8.64 2.26
C ALA A 310 -8.34 8.71 1.18
N THR A 311 -8.23 9.63 0.22
CA THR A 311 -9.16 9.74 -0.93
C THR A 311 -9.21 8.45 -1.72
N PHE A 312 -8.05 7.88 -2.04
CA PHE A 312 -7.96 6.63 -2.78
C PHE A 312 -8.49 5.42 -2.00
N ILE A 313 -8.18 5.31 -0.70
CA ILE A 313 -8.67 4.20 0.13
C ILE A 313 -10.20 4.28 0.33
N LEU A 314 -10.75 5.48 0.51
CA LEU A 314 -12.19 5.70 0.65
C LEU A 314 -12.94 5.49 -0.67
N GLY A 315 -12.31 5.87 -1.78
CA GLY A 315 -12.83 5.72 -3.14
C GLY A 315 -12.69 4.32 -3.72
N ASP A 316 -11.93 3.44 -3.07
CA ASP A 316 -11.76 2.06 -3.50
C ASP A 316 -13.11 1.30 -3.54
N PRO A 317 -13.32 0.36 -4.49
CA PRO A 317 -14.57 -0.40 -4.61
C PRO A 317 -15.00 -1.15 -3.34
N PHE A 318 -14.06 -1.74 -2.59
CA PHE A 318 -14.39 -2.28 -1.27
C PHE A 318 -14.58 -1.13 -0.28
N GLY A 319 -13.62 -0.20 -0.31
CA GLY A 319 -13.56 1.05 0.43
C GLY A 319 -13.56 0.87 1.95
N VAL A 320 -12.57 1.43 2.63
CA VAL A 320 -12.46 1.32 4.11
C VAL A 320 -12.79 2.64 4.77
N SER A 321 -13.82 2.65 5.62
CA SER A 321 -14.17 3.81 6.43
C SER A 321 -13.27 3.94 7.68
N PRO A 322 -13.04 5.16 8.21
CA PRO A 322 -12.21 5.39 9.39
C PRO A 322 -12.71 4.60 10.62
N SER A 323 -11.79 3.96 11.35
CA SER A 323 -12.09 3.18 12.56
C SER A 323 -10.93 3.10 13.54
N ASN A 324 -11.07 2.35 14.64
CA ASN A 324 -10.00 2.13 15.63
C ASN A 324 -9.15 0.88 15.35
N ILE A 325 -9.41 0.13 14.28
CA ILE A 325 -8.79 -1.18 14.05
C ILE A 325 -8.33 -1.34 12.59
N ASP A 326 -7.20 -2.04 12.40
CA ASP A 326 -6.65 -2.48 11.11
C ASP A 326 -6.64 -1.39 10.02
N GLN A 327 -7.18 -1.65 8.82
CA GLN A 327 -7.20 -0.70 7.71
C GLN A 327 -7.93 0.60 8.08
N GLY A 328 -9.04 0.52 8.83
CA GLY A 328 -9.79 1.71 9.24
C GLY A 328 -9.01 2.59 10.21
N TYR A 329 -8.15 1.98 11.04
CA TYR A 329 -7.19 2.73 11.86
C TYR A 329 -6.18 3.49 11.02
N VAL A 330 -5.67 2.89 9.94
CA VAL A 330 -4.74 3.57 9.02
C VAL A 330 -5.40 4.78 8.36
N VAL A 331 -6.61 4.61 7.81
CA VAL A 331 -7.37 5.72 7.19
C VAL A 331 -7.60 6.84 8.20
N ARG A 332 -8.07 6.50 9.41
CA ARG A 332 -8.23 7.46 10.51
C ARG A 332 -6.91 8.19 10.83
N ARG A 333 -5.79 7.46 10.92
CA ARG A 333 -4.47 8.00 11.25
C ARG A 333 -4.01 9.00 10.20
N LEU A 334 -4.17 8.69 8.90
CA LEU A 334 -3.82 9.57 7.79
C LEU A 334 -4.61 10.88 7.85
N ILE A 335 -5.94 10.79 7.97
CA ILE A 335 -6.82 11.97 8.04
C ILE A 335 -6.46 12.85 9.24
N ARG A 336 -6.35 12.27 10.44
CA ARG A 336 -6.03 13.02 11.66
C ARG A 336 -4.64 13.64 11.61
N ARG A 337 -3.65 12.95 11.04
CA ARG A 337 -2.30 13.51 10.84
C ARG A 337 -2.34 14.69 9.87
N ALA A 338 -3.07 14.60 8.77
CA ALA A 338 -3.28 15.73 7.87
C ALA A 338 -3.96 16.92 8.56
N ILE A 339 -5.02 16.70 9.36
CA ILE A 339 -5.69 17.77 10.11
C ILE A 339 -4.74 18.48 11.08
N ARG A 340 -3.91 17.71 11.81
CA ARG A 340 -2.89 18.28 12.71
C ARG A 340 -1.88 19.15 11.97
N HIS A 341 -1.36 18.67 10.84
CA HIS A 341 -0.47 19.48 10.01
C HIS A 341 -1.18 20.70 9.42
N GLY A 342 -2.48 20.60 9.10
CA GLY A 342 -3.32 21.72 8.72
C GLY A 342 -3.30 22.83 9.78
N LYS A 343 -3.40 22.47 11.06
CA LYS A 343 -3.26 23.43 12.16
C LYS A 343 -1.87 24.04 12.26
N LEU A 344 -0.81 23.24 12.11
CA LEU A 344 0.57 23.73 12.13
C LEU A 344 0.88 24.74 11.02
N VAL A 345 0.20 24.64 9.88
CA VAL A 345 0.34 25.61 8.78
C VAL A 345 -0.69 26.75 8.84
N GLY A 346 -1.54 26.81 9.87
CA GLY A 346 -2.49 27.91 10.08
C GLY A 346 -3.88 27.73 9.45
N ILE A 347 -4.23 26.54 8.94
CA ILE A 347 -5.57 26.29 8.39
C ILE A 347 -6.62 26.27 9.51
N ASN A 348 -7.55 27.23 9.41
CA ASN A 348 -8.71 27.35 10.28
C ASN A 348 -9.96 26.79 9.59
N GLY A 349 -10.81 26.09 10.35
CA GLY A 349 -11.98 25.40 9.80
C GLY A 349 -11.71 24.00 9.25
N PHE A 350 -12.70 23.46 8.54
CA PHE A 350 -12.66 22.15 7.89
C PHE A 350 -12.16 22.27 6.47
N PHE A 351 -11.27 21.38 6.04
CA PHE A 351 -10.65 21.46 4.71
C PHE A 351 -10.43 20.10 4.04
N THR A 352 -10.57 18.99 4.77
CA THR A 352 -10.16 17.66 4.26
C THR A 352 -10.92 17.27 2.99
N SER A 353 -12.22 17.56 2.94
CA SER A 353 -13.07 17.27 1.78
C SER A 353 -12.80 18.21 0.59
N GLU A 354 -12.36 19.45 0.83
CA GLU A 354 -11.96 20.37 -0.24
C GLU A 354 -10.72 19.87 -0.97
N ILE A 355 -9.75 19.33 -0.24
CA ILE A 355 -8.53 18.73 -0.82
C ILE A 355 -8.87 17.49 -1.64
N ALA A 356 -9.72 16.60 -1.10
CA ALA A 356 -10.13 15.40 -1.82
C ALA A 356 -10.85 15.70 -3.15
N ARG A 357 -11.66 16.76 -3.19
CA ARG A 357 -12.35 17.22 -4.42
C ARG A 357 -11.40 17.65 -5.54
N ILE A 358 -10.14 17.96 -5.23
CA ILE A 358 -9.12 18.28 -6.24
C ILE A 358 -8.52 16.99 -6.81
N PHE A 359 -8.24 15.99 -5.97
CA PHE A 359 -7.68 14.72 -6.44
C PHE A 359 -8.66 13.89 -7.27
N ILE A 360 -9.96 13.92 -6.96
CA ILE A 360 -10.98 13.15 -7.71
C ILE A 360 -10.93 13.41 -9.23
N PRO A 361 -10.98 14.66 -9.74
CA PRO A 361 -10.90 14.91 -11.18
C PRO A 361 -9.49 14.69 -11.77
N ILE A 362 -8.40 14.92 -11.02
CA ILE A 362 -7.02 14.64 -11.49
C ILE A 362 -6.88 13.17 -11.89
N TYR A 363 -7.49 12.28 -11.10
CA TYR A 363 -7.36 10.83 -11.26
C TYR A 363 -8.59 10.15 -11.88
N GLY A 364 -9.72 10.86 -12.01
CA GLY A 364 -11.02 10.28 -12.33
C GLY A 364 -11.12 9.64 -13.72
N GLU A 365 -10.28 10.06 -14.67
CA GLU A 365 -10.18 9.43 -16.00
C GLU A 365 -9.59 8.01 -15.89
N VAL A 366 -8.55 7.83 -15.07
CA VAL A 366 -7.82 6.56 -14.90
C VAL A 366 -8.51 5.66 -13.86
N TYR A 367 -9.07 6.29 -12.83
CA TYR A 367 -9.75 5.64 -11.71
C TYR A 367 -11.19 6.17 -11.57
N PRO A 368 -12.12 5.77 -12.46
CA PRO A 368 -13.52 6.21 -12.44
C PRO A 368 -14.23 5.90 -11.12
N GLU A 369 -13.76 4.90 -10.38
CA GLU A 369 -14.25 4.57 -9.04
C GLU A 369 -14.18 5.76 -8.07
N LEU A 370 -13.20 6.67 -8.22
CA LEU A 370 -13.10 7.88 -7.39
C LEU A 370 -14.25 8.86 -7.65
N VAL A 371 -14.66 8.99 -8.90
CA VAL A 371 -15.80 9.82 -9.30
C VAL A 371 -17.09 9.17 -8.82
N LYS A 372 -17.26 7.87 -9.05
CA LYS A 372 -18.43 7.10 -8.60
C LYS A 372 -18.64 7.15 -7.09
N ASN A 373 -17.55 7.11 -6.33
CA ASN A 373 -17.57 7.10 -4.86
C ASN A 373 -17.34 8.50 -4.24
N SER A 374 -17.42 9.59 -5.02
CA SER A 374 -17.08 10.93 -4.56
C SER A 374 -17.86 11.39 -3.34
N GLU A 375 -19.16 11.07 -3.27
CA GLU A 375 -20.02 11.42 -2.13
C GLU A 375 -19.56 10.73 -0.84
N ARG A 376 -19.22 9.44 -0.93
CA ARG A 376 -18.69 8.67 0.20
C ARG A 376 -17.37 9.26 0.67
N ILE A 377 -16.44 9.54 -0.25
CA ILE A 377 -15.13 10.13 0.06
C ILE A 377 -15.30 11.43 0.84
N VAL A 378 -16.10 12.36 0.30
CA VAL A 378 -16.35 13.68 0.90
C VAL A 378 -17.00 13.54 2.27
N SER A 379 -18.02 12.68 2.38
CA SER A 379 -18.78 12.49 3.62
C SER A 379 -17.92 11.90 4.73
N GLU A 380 -17.17 10.84 4.47
CA GLU A 380 -16.32 10.17 5.46
C GLU A 380 -15.17 11.07 5.95
N LEU A 381 -14.56 11.85 5.05
CA LEU A 381 -13.55 12.85 5.42
C LEU A 381 -14.14 13.93 6.34
N SER A 382 -15.28 14.50 5.95
CA SER A 382 -15.93 15.55 6.73
C SER A 382 -16.37 15.05 8.12
N MET A 383 -16.94 13.85 8.21
CA MET A 383 -17.34 13.24 9.48
C MET A 383 -16.15 12.95 10.40
N GLU A 384 -15.04 12.44 9.87
CA GLU A 384 -13.86 12.18 10.70
C GLU A 384 -13.16 13.48 11.13
N GLU A 385 -13.18 14.52 10.27
CA GLU A 385 -12.68 15.85 10.62
C GLU A 385 -13.48 16.49 11.76
N GLU A 386 -14.81 16.44 11.69
CA GLU A 386 -15.72 16.91 12.76
C GLU A 386 -15.53 16.12 14.06
N ARG A 387 -15.45 14.79 14.00
CA ARG A 387 -15.17 13.97 15.18
C ARG A 387 -13.81 14.29 15.81
N PHE A 388 -12.82 14.59 14.98
CA PHE A 388 -11.49 14.90 15.46
C PHE A 388 -11.40 16.33 16.01
N SER A 389 -12.13 17.31 15.49
CA SER A 389 -12.19 18.66 16.07
C SER A 389 -12.71 18.61 17.51
N HIS A 390 -13.75 17.83 17.79
CA HIS A 390 -14.21 17.59 19.17
C HIS A 390 -13.17 16.89 20.05
N THR A 391 -12.27 16.12 19.46
CA THR A 391 -11.16 15.48 20.19
C THR A 391 -10.09 16.50 20.54
N ILE A 392 -9.78 17.42 19.61
CA ILE A 392 -8.87 18.56 19.84
C ILE A 392 -9.43 19.51 20.91
N GLU A 393 -10.73 19.82 20.88
CA GLU A 393 -11.39 20.64 21.90
C GLU A 393 -11.25 20.05 23.32
N ARG A 394 -11.38 18.73 23.44
CA ARG A 394 -11.11 18.02 24.71
C ARG A 394 -9.64 18.08 25.11
N GLY A 395 -8.72 18.04 24.15
CA GLY A 395 -7.29 18.25 24.39
C GLY A 395 -7.00 19.64 24.97
N LEU A 396 -7.66 20.68 24.46
CA LEU A 396 -7.57 22.04 25.01
C LEU A 396 -8.11 22.11 26.45
N HIS A 397 -9.20 21.41 26.74
CA HIS A 397 -9.72 21.32 28.11
C HIS A 397 -8.72 20.62 29.05
N GLU A 398 -8.10 19.53 28.60
CA GLU A 398 -7.08 18.82 29.38
C GLU A 398 -5.82 19.67 29.59
N LEU A 399 -5.42 20.48 28.61
CA LEU A 399 -4.35 21.45 28.75
C LEU A 399 -4.69 22.48 29.85
N LYS A 400 -5.88 23.08 29.80
CA LYS A 400 -6.35 24.04 30.82
C LYS A 400 -6.37 23.44 32.22
N LYS A 401 -6.81 22.18 32.35
CA LYS A 401 -6.78 21.43 33.61
C LYS A 401 -5.34 21.18 34.09
N THR A 402 -4.42 20.87 33.18
CA THR A 402 -3.00 20.61 33.50
C THR A 402 -2.31 21.83 34.12
N VAL A 403 -2.73 23.03 33.73
CA VAL A 403 -2.17 24.30 34.22
C VAL A 403 -3.05 25.00 35.25
N GLN A 404 -4.20 24.39 35.61
CA GLN A 404 -5.13 24.97 36.56
C GLN A 404 -4.46 25.20 37.93
N GLY A 405 -4.59 26.42 38.45
CA GLY A 405 -4.01 26.80 39.74
C GLY A 405 -2.49 27.02 39.73
N LYS A 406 -1.83 26.95 38.56
CA LYS A 406 -0.42 27.29 38.41
C LYS A 406 -0.24 28.76 38.07
N ALA A 407 0.81 29.36 38.63
CA ALA A 407 1.18 30.72 38.28
C ALA A 407 1.74 30.79 36.84
N PRO A 408 1.52 31.89 36.10
CA PRO A 408 2.05 32.06 34.75
C PRO A 408 3.58 31.94 34.64
N GLU A 409 4.32 32.16 35.74
CA GLU A 409 5.78 31.99 35.81
C GLU A 409 6.24 30.59 36.23
N SER A 410 5.31 29.64 36.43
CA SER A 410 5.64 28.33 37.00
C SER A 410 6.44 27.45 36.03
N ALA A 411 7.66 27.09 36.43
CA ALA A 411 8.57 26.21 35.67
C ALA A 411 8.07 24.74 35.54
N ASP A 412 6.94 24.41 36.15
CA ASP A 412 6.28 23.11 36.06
C ASP A 412 4.91 23.18 35.36
N ALA A 413 4.59 24.31 34.69
CA ALA A 413 3.32 24.52 34.00
C ALA A 413 2.95 23.31 33.13
N ILE A 414 3.87 22.89 32.26
CA ILE A 414 3.79 21.67 31.48
C ILE A 414 5.19 21.06 31.31
N ASP A 415 5.28 19.74 31.33
CA ASP A 415 6.50 19.01 30.99
C ASP A 415 6.33 18.30 29.64
N GLY A 416 7.43 17.90 29.01
CA GLY A 416 7.37 17.28 27.67
C GLY A 416 6.61 15.96 27.63
N LYS A 417 6.54 15.21 28.74
CA LYS A 417 5.75 13.97 28.83
C LYS A 417 4.25 14.26 28.84
N LYS A 418 3.81 15.28 29.57
CA LYS A 418 2.41 15.74 29.56
C LYS A 418 2.04 16.34 28.21
N ALA A 419 2.91 17.15 27.62
CA ALA A 419 2.70 17.67 26.27
C ALA A 419 2.57 16.52 25.25
N PHE A 420 3.42 15.50 25.37
CA PHE A 420 3.34 14.29 24.55
C PHE A 420 2.05 13.51 24.80
N TYR A 421 1.62 13.35 26.06
CA TYR A 421 0.33 12.71 26.39
C TYR A 421 -0.86 13.43 25.74
N ILE A 422 -0.88 14.76 25.80
CA ILE A 422 -1.94 15.56 25.18
C ILE A 422 -1.90 15.38 23.65
N PHE A 423 -0.72 15.37 23.06
CA PHE A 423 -0.52 15.13 21.63
C PHE A 423 -0.95 13.71 21.19
N GLU A 424 -0.54 12.67 21.91
CA GLU A 424 -0.83 11.28 21.59
C GLU A 424 -2.32 10.97 21.76
N THR A 425 -2.93 11.48 22.83
CA THR A 425 -4.31 11.14 23.21
C THR A 425 -5.34 11.99 22.48
N TYR A 426 -5.10 13.29 22.38
CA TYR A 426 -6.07 14.26 21.85
C TYR A 426 -5.67 14.84 20.51
N GLY A 427 -4.43 14.61 20.06
CA GLY A 427 -3.93 15.11 18.79
C GLY A 427 -3.52 16.57 18.81
N PHE A 428 -3.30 17.18 19.99
CA PHE A 428 -2.95 18.59 20.11
C PHE A 428 -1.41 18.81 19.98
N PRO A 429 -0.90 19.47 18.93
CA PRO A 429 0.53 19.66 18.70
C PRO A 429 1.23 20.48 19.79
N LEU A 430 2.53 20.26 19.98
CA LEU A 430 3.35 20.99 20.95
C LEU A 430 3.34 22.50 20.68
N GLU A 431 3.46 22.90 19.43
CA GLU A 431 3.46 24.30 18.99
C GLU A 431 2.16 24.99 19.42
N MET A 432 1.01 24.33 19.19
CA MET A 432 -0.29 24.82 19.62
C MET A 432 -0.43 24.85 21.14
N ILE A 433 0.10 23.83 21.84
CA ILE A 433 0.14 23.83 23.31
C ILE A 433 0.86 25.08 23.82
N VAL A 434 2.02 25.40 23.27
CA VAL A 434 2.82 26.57 23.66
C VAL A 434 2.08 27.86 23.33
N GLU A 435 1.46 27.96 22.15
CA GLU A 435 0.65 29.13 21.76
C GLU A 435 -0.56 29.36 22.66
N GLU A 436 -1.31 28.30 23.00
CA GLU A 436 -2.47 28.41 23.89
C GLU A 436 -2.06 28.79 25.31
N LEU A 437 -0.96 28.23 25.82
CA LEU A 437 -0.41 28.62 27.12
C LEU A 437 0.01 30.10 27.12
N ALA A 438 0.63 30.57 26.04
CA ALA A 438 0.99 31.99 25.89
C ALA A 438 -0.25 32.91 25.89
N LYS A 439 -1.36 32.49 25.24
CA LYS A 439 -2.65 33.23 25.28
C LYS A 439 -3.24 33.30 26.69
N ASP A 440 -3.09 32.24 27.48
CA ASP A 440 -3.50 32.19 28.88
C ASP A 440 -2.49 32.89 29.83
N GLY A 441 -1.47 33.56 29.27
CA GLY A 441 -0.52 34.40 29.99
C GLY A 441 0.73 33.68 30.50
N PHE A 442 0.84 32.36 30.32
CA PHE A 442 2.03 31.60 30.71
C PHE A 442 3.23 32.02 29.88
N LYS A 443 4.36 32.26 30.56
CA LYS A 443 5.63 32.59 29.92
C LYS A 443 6.58 31.41 30.08
N ILE A 444 6.76 30.64 29.02
CA ILE A 444 7.72 29.53 29.00
C ILE A 444 9.09 30.10 28.57
N PRO A 445 10.09 30.16 29.46
CA PRO A 445 11.43 30.61 29.10
C PRO A 445 12.03 29.71 28.02
N ARG A 446 12.94 30.29 27.21
CA ARG A 446 13.55 29.58 26.08
C ARG A 446 14.27 28.30 26.53
N GLU A 447 15.00 28.31 27.64
CA GLU A 447 15.68 27.12 28.14
C GLU A 447 14.69 26.00 28.51
N GLN A 448 13.55 26.38 29.11
CA GLN A 448 12.50 25.42 29.48
C GLN A 448 11.81 24.85 28.25
N LEU A 449 11.53 25.69 27.24
CA LEU A 449 10.94 25.23 25.98
C LEU A 449 11.85 24.23 25.27
N ILE A 450 13.17 24.45 25.28
CA ILE A 450 14.15 23.50 24.73
C ILE A 450 14.06 22.16 25.47
N GLN A 451 13.95 22.17 26.80
CA GLN A 451 13.83 20.94 27.59
C GLN A 451 12.49 20.23 27.37
N ILE A 452 11.37 20.96 27.33
CA ILE A 452 10.04 20.41 27.02
C ILE A 452 10.07 19.74 25.64
N LYS A 453 10.64 20.41 24.64
CA LYS A 453 10.78 19.87 23.29
C LYS A 453 11.62 18.59 23.28
N LYS A 454 12.76 18.58 23.98
CA LYS A 454 13.60 17.40 24.10
C LYS A 454 12.85 16.21 24.73
N ASP A 455 12.17 16.43 25.85
CA ASP A 455 11.39 15.40 26.54
C ASP A 455 10.20 14.89 25.71
N PHE A 456 9.58 15.79 24.95
CA PHE A 456 8.52 15.47 23.98
C PHE A 456 9.08 14.60 22.86
N ASP A 457 10.19 15.01 22.23
CA ASP A 457 10.82 14.30 21.13
C ASP A 457 11.31 12.90 21.55
N GLU A 458 11.84 12.76 22.77
CA GLU A 458 12.21 11.46 23.34
C GLU A 458 10.99 10.54 23.53
N SER A 459 9.88 11.09 24.03
CA SER A 459 8.62 10.34 24.18
C SER A 459 8.03 9.96 22.82
N TYR A 460 8.06 10.88 21.87
CA TYR A 460 7.58 10.67 20.50
C TYR A 460 8.39 9.59 19.79
N LYS A 461 9.72 9.63 19.87
CA LYS A 461 10.61 8.63 19.28
C LYS A 461 10.36 7.24 19.86
N LYS A 462 10.19 7.12 21.19
CA LYS A 462 9.81 5.83 21.83
C LYS A 462 8.48 5.30 21.30
N HIS A 463 7.49 6.17 21.12
CA HIS A 463 6.20 5.81 20.54
C HIS A 463 6.33 5.37 19.07
N GLN A 464 7.17 6.04 18.27
CA GLN A 464 7.49 5.63 16.90
C GLN A 464 8.15 4.25 16.85
N GLU A 465 9.15 4.00 17.69
CA GLU A 465 9.85 2.71 17.78
C GLU A 465 8.89 1.58 18.19
N LEU A 466 8.01 1.82 19.17
CA LEU A 466 6.95 0.88 19.57
C LEU A 466 5.97 0.60 18.43
N SER A 467 5.59 1.63 17.68
CA SER A 467 4.67 1.51 16.54
C SER A 467 5.31 0.73 15.38
N ARG A 468 6.58 1.01 15.06
CA ARG A 468 7.36 0.29 14.03
C ARG A 468 7.53 -1.19 14.40
N ALA A 469 7.94 -1.48 15.64
CA ALA A 469 8.08 -2.85 16.13
C ALA A 469 6.75 -3.63 16.15
N GLY A 470 5.62 -2.94 16.34
CA GLY A 470 4.28 -3.52 16.24
C GLY A 470 3.83 -3.81 14.81
N ALA A 471 4.21 -2.96 13.84
CA ALA A 471 3.93 -3.14 12.42
C ALA A 471 4.75 -4.28 11.81
N GLU A 472 6.07 -4.30 12.03
CA GLU A 472 6.99 -5.35 11.55
C GLU A 472 6.58 -6.76 12.02
N LYS A 473 6.06 -6.88 13.26
CA LYS A 473 5.60 -8.17 13.81
C LYS A 473 4.25 -8.63 13.27
N LYS A 474 3.43 -7.73 12.69
CA LYS A 474 2.03 -8.01 12.37
C LYS A 474 1.78 -8.08 10.86
N PHE A 475 2.55 -7.37 10.05
CA PHE A 475 2.39 -7.29 8.60
C PHE A 475 3.75 -7.09 7.91
N SER A 476 4.47 -8.18 7.65
CA SER A 476 5.63 -8.15 6.73
C SER A 476 5.07 -8.31 5.31
N GLY A 477 5.23 -7.29 4.46
CA GLY A 477 4.73 -7.21 3.08
C GLY A 477 4.93 -8.46 2.23
N GLY A 478 4.02 -9.41 2.38
CA GLY A 478 4.26 -10.79 2.02
C GLY A 478 3.19 -11.47 1.20
N LEU A 479 3.48 -12.68 0.74
CA LEU A 479 2.47 -13.47 0.05
C LEU A 479 1.47 -13.98 1.08
N ALA A 480 0.21 -14.08 0.68
CA ALA A 480 -0.76 -14.92 1.37
C ALA A 480 -0.12 -16.27 1.76
N ASP A 481 -0.28 -16.66 3.02
CA ASP A 481 0.20 -17.93 3.53
C ASP A 481 -0.60 -19.06 2.87
N ASP A 482 -0.05 -19.78 1.89
CA ASP A 482 -0.74 -20.88 1.21
C ASP A 482 -0.76 -22.19 2.01
N SER A 483 -0.49 -22.15 3.33
CA SER A 483 -0.61 -23.35 4.16
C SER A 483 -1.99 -23.99 4.02
N GLU A 484 -2.04 -25.32 4.17
CA GLU A 484 -3.29 -26.09 4.13
C GLU A 484 -4.36 -25.45 5.03
N LYS A 485 -3.94 -24.96 6.21
CA LYS A 485 -4.84 -24.34 7.18
C LYS A 485 -5.36 -22.98 6.73
N THR A 486 -4.56 -22.16 6.05
CA THR A 486 -5.06 -20.89 5.47
C THR A 486 -6.02 -21.19 4.31
N THR A 487 -5.70 -22.16 3.46
CA THR A 487 -6.58 -22.62 2.37
C THR A 487 -7.94 -23.12 2.89
N MET A 488 -7.95 -23.82 4.04
CA MET A 488 -9.18 -24.19 4.76
C MET A 488 -9.97 -22.95 5.21
N HIS A 489 -9.32 -22.01 5.90
CA HIS A 489 -9.98 -20.78 6.36
C HIS A 489 -10.51 -19.93 5.19
N HIS A 490 -9.82 -19.95 4.05
CA HIS A 490 -10.26 -19.25 2.84
C HIS A 490 -11.55 -19.85 2.28
N THR A 491 -11.62 -21.17 2.14
CA THR A 491 -12.85 -21.87 1.71
C THR A 491 -14.00 -21.64 2.69
N ALA A 492 -13.72 -21.63 4.00
CA ALA A 492 -14.71 -21.34 5.02
C ALA A 492 -15.24 -19.90 4.96
N THR A 493 -14.46 -18.96 4.40
CA THR A 493 -14.87 -17.57 4.22
C THR A 493 -16.01 -17.45 3.22
N HIS A 494 -15.99 -18.19 2.11
CA HIS A 494 -17.10 -18.22 1.14
C HIS A 494 -18.36 -18.87 1.72
N LEU A 495 -18.21 -19.95 2.49
CA LEU A 495 -19.35 -20.55 3.20
C LEU A 495 -19.99 -19.56 4.18
N LEU A 496 -19.15 -18.83 4.94
CA LEU A 496 -19.59 -17.80 5.87
C LEU A 496 -20.29 -16.65 5.14
N HIS A 497 -19.73 -16.17 4.02
CA HIS A 497 -20.30 -15.07 3.25
C HIS A 497 -21.71 -15.42 2.76
N GLN A 498 -21.89 -16.59 2.16
CA GLN A 498 -23.21 -17.05 1.74
C GLN A 498 -24.16 -17.25 2.95
N ALA A 499 -23.69 -17.87 4.03
CA ALA A 499 -24.53 -18.08 5.22
C ALA A 499 -25.00 -16.75 5.84
N LEU A 500 -24.16 -15.71 5.84
CA LEU A 500 -24.55 -14.37 6.27
C LEU A 500 -25.65 -13.78 5.38
N ARG A 501 -25.56 -13.99 4.06
CA ARG A 501 -26.60 -13.55 3.11
C ARG A 501 -27.91 -14.29 3.31
N ASP A 502 -27.85 -15.59 3.59
CA ASP A 502 -29.03 -16.43 3.86
C ASP A 502 -29.76 -15.99 5.16
N VAL A 503 -29.02 -15.55 6.17
CA VAL A 503 -29.57 -15.17 7.48
C VAL A 503 -29.95 -13.69 7.57
N LEU A 504 -29.11 -12.81 7.05
CA LEU A 504 -29.26 -11.36 7.20
C LEU A 504 -29.90 -10.70 5.98
N GLY A 505 -29.67 -11.24 4.78
CA GLY A 505 -30.19 -10.73 3.52
C GLY A 505 -29.11 -10.37 2.48
N PRO A 506 -29.53 -10.08 1.23
CA PRO A 506 -28.64 -9.89 0.08
C PRO A 506 -27.84 -8.58 0.12
N HIS A 507 -28.10 -7.67 1.06
CA HIS A 507 -27.31 -6.45 1.28
C HIS A 507 -25.96 -6.70 1.94
N VAL A 508 -25.75 -7.90 2.49
CA VAL A 508 -24.44 -8.33 2.99
C VAL A 508 -23.48 -8.46 1.81
N ALA A 509 -22.48 -7.59 1.77
CA ALA A 509 -21.39 -7.60 0.81
C ALA A 509 -20.06 -7.53 1.58
N GLN A 510 -19.05 -8.23 1.08
CA GLN A 510 -17.70 -8.17 1.60
C GLN A 510 -17.17 -6.72 1.58
N LYS A 511 -16.61 -6.30 2.71
CA LYS A 511 -15.93 -5.00 2.92
C LYS A 511 -14.46 -5.15 3.30
N GLY A 512 -14.03 -6.37 3.59
CA GLY A 512 -12.64 -6.73 3.80
C GLY A 512 -12.54 -8.18 4.26
N SER A 513 -11.41 -8.82 3.98
CA SER A 513 -11.11 -10.17 4.43
C SER A 513 -9.65 -10.25 4.86
N ASN A 514 -9.32 -11.16 5.78
CA ASN A 514 -7.96 -11.44 6.21
C ASN A 514 -7.93 -12.87 6.77
N VAL A 515 -7.18 -13.76 6.12
CA VAL A 515 -7.27 -15.20 6.35
C VAL A 515 -5.89 -15.73 6.72
N THR A 516 -5.65 -16.06 7.99
CA THR A 516 -4.36 -16.59 8.48
C THR A 516 -4.49 -18.07 8.84
N LYS A 517 -3.36 -18.76 9.09
CA LYS A 517 -3.36 -20.12 9.65
C LYS A 517 -4.07 -20.24 11.01
N GLU A 518 -4.15 -19.15 11.78
CA GLU A 518 -4.81 -19.15 13.09
C GLU A 518 -6.31 -18.89 13.00
N ARG A 519 -6.77 -18.07 12.04
CA ARG A 519 -8.17 -17.63 11.94
C ARG A 519 -8.51 -17.01 10.58
N LEU A 520 -9.80 -16.92 10.28
CA LEU A 520 -10.33 -15.97 9.30
C LEU A 520 -10.98 -14.76 9.98
N ARG A 521 -10.88 -13.62 9.32
CA ARG A 521 -11.57 -12.36 9.62
C ARG A 521 -12.36 -11.94 8.39
N PHE A 522 -13.66 -11.75 8.55
CA PHE A 522 -14.55 -11.34 7.48
C PHE A 522 -15.32 -10.08 7.88
N ASP A 523 -15.14 -9.01 7.11
CA ASP A 523 -15.82 -7.73 7.28
C ASP A 523 -16.91 -7.59 6.22
N PHE A 524 -18.12 -7.21 6.63
CA PHE A 524 -19.28 -7.18 5.73
C PHE A 524 -20.23 -6.02 6.05
N SER A 525 -20.96 -5.55 5.03
CA SER A 525 -21.98 -4.51 5.19
C SER A 525 -23.19 -5.02 5.97
N HIS A 526 -23.39 -4.45 7.15
CA HIS A 526 -24.60 -4.68 7.95
C HIS A 526 -24.74 -3.54 8.99
N PRO A 527 -25.90 -2.85 9.06
CA PRO A 527 -26.03 -1.62 9.85
C PRO A 527 -26.10 -1.86 11.37
N SER A 528 -26.52 -3.05 11.80
CA SER A 528 -26.81 -3.39 13.19
C SER A 528 -25.87 -4.48 13.72
N LYS A 529 -25.81 -4.63 15.05
CA LYS A 529 -25.17 -5.79 15.67
C LYS A 529 -26.00 -7.04 15.40
N MET A 530 -25.35 -8.16 15.07
CA MET A 530 -26.04 -9.44 14.92
C MET A 530 -26.58 -9.93 16.27
N THR A 531 -27.79 -10.50 16.28
CA THR A 531 -28.33 -11.14 17.49
C THR A 531 -27.61 -12.48 17.75
N PRO A 532 -27.58 -12.96 19.00
CA PRO A 532 -27.02 -14.28 19.31
C PRO A 532 -27.62 -15.41 18.45
N GLU A 533 -28.92 -15.33 18.14
CA GLU A 533 -29.64 -16.30 17.30
C GLU A 533 -29.18 -16.23 15.85
N GLN A 534 -28.95 -15.04 15.30
CA GLN A 534 -28.40 -14.86 13.97
C GLN A 534 -26.99 -15.44 13.87
N ILE A 535 -26.13 -15.16 14.86
CA ILE A 535 -24.75 -15.70 14.92
C ILE A 535 -24.79 -17.24 14.97
N LYS A 536 -25.64 -17.79 15.83
CA LYS A 536 -25.80 -19.25 15.96
C LYS A 536 -26.29 -19.88 14.65
N LYS A 537 -27.29 -19.27 14.02
CA LYS A 537 -27.85 -19.77 12.75
C LYS A 537 -26.82 -19.75 11.62
N VAL A 538 -26.01 -18.71 11.50
CA VAL A 538 -24.90 -18.65 10.52
C VAL A 538 -23.91 -19.78 10.77
N GLU A 539 -23.49 -19.99 12.02
CA GLU A 539 -22.57 -21.07 12.38
C GLU A 539 -23.15 -22.47 12.08
N GLU A 540 -24.44 -22.68 12.37
CA GLU A 540 -25.16 -23.92 12.09
C GLU A 540 -25.20 -24.21 10.56
N ILE A 541 -25.51 -23.20 9.74
CA ILE A 541 -25.56 -23.33 8.27
C ILE A 541 -24.19 -23.70 7.71
N VAL A 542 -23.11 -23.01 8.13
CA VAL A 542 -21.76 -23.32 7.63
C VAL A 542 -21.37 -24.76 7.96
N ASN A 543 -21.63 -25.20 9.19
CA ASN A 543 -21.34 -26.57 9.61
C ASN A 543 -22.21 -27.62 8.89
N GLU A 544 -23.44 -27.28 8.53
CA GLU A 544 -24.29 -28.14 7.70
C GLU A 544 -23.66 -28.34 6.30
N GLN A 545 -23.16 -27.28 5.67
CA GLN A 545 -22.48 -27.39 4.37
C GLN A 545 -21.16 -28.16 4.46
N ILE A 546 -20.42 -28.03 5.58
CA ILE A 546 -19.24 -28.87 5.86
C ILE A 546 -19.64 -30.34 5.94
N LYS A 547 -20.71 -30.66 6.67
CA LYS A 547 -21.20 -32.04 6.83
C LYS A 547 -21.67 -32.66 5.50
N ARG A 548 -22.20 -31.84 4.59
CA ARG A 548 -22.61 -32.27 3.23
C ARG A 548 -21.42 -32.61 2.32
N ASN A 549 -20.19 -32.27 2.72
CA ASN A 549 -18.96 -32.56 1.97
C ASN A 549 -19.06 -32.15 0.49
N LEU A 550 -19.44 -30.91 0.25
CA LEU A 550 -19.66 -30.38 -1.08
C LEU A 550 -18.31 -30.25 -1.83
N PRO A 551 -18.27 -30.60 -3.13
CA PRO A 551 -17.08 -30.37 -3.93
C PRO A 551 -16.87 -28.88 -4.15
N VAL A 552 -15.59 -28.48 -4.19
CA VAL A 552 -15.15 -27.12 -4.48
C VAL A 552 -14.37 -27.15 -5.79
N HIS A 553 -14.80 -26.35 -6.74
CA HIS A 553 -14.20 -26.31 -8.08
C HIS A 553 -14.26 -24.88 -8.64
N TYR A 554 -13.49 -24.61 -9.69
CA TYR A 554 -13.55 -23.32 -10.38
C TYR A 554 -13.76 -23.48 -11.88
N GLU A 555 -14.33 -22.45 -12.50
CA GLU A 555 -14.41 -22.29 -13.95
C GLU A 555 -13.84 -20.91 -14.34
N MET A 556 -13.21 -20.84 -15.50
CA MET A 556 -12.85 -19.56 -16.12
C MET A 556 -14.05 -19.09 -16.96
N LEU A 557 -14.77 -18.09 -16.47
CA LEU A 557 -16.02 -17.61 -17.07
C LEU A 557 -15.90 -16.17 -17.50
N THR A 558 -16.65 -15.78 -18.53
CA THR A 558 -16.76 -14.35 -18.83
C THR A 558 -17.46 -13.59 -17.70
N VAL A 559 -17.24 -12.28 -17.57
CA VAL A 559 -17.95 -11.44 -16.60
C VAL A 559 -19.47 -11.56 -16.76
N GLU A 560 -19.96 -11.64 -18.00
CA GLU A 560 -21.39 -11.82 -18.30
C GLU A 560 -21.90 -13.19 -17.86
N GLU A 561 -21.18 -14.27 -18.16
CA GLU A 561 -21.51 -15.63 -17.71
C GLU A 561 -21.48 -15.75 -16.19
N ALA A 562 -20.48 -15.16 -15.53
CA ALA A 562 -20.37 -15.14 -14.08
C ALA A 562 -21.58 -14.43 -13.44
N LYS A 563 -21.99 -13.27 -13.98
CA LYS A 563 -23.22 -12.56 -13.55
C LYS A 563 -24.46 -13.41 -13.80
N ALA A 564 -24.57 -14.05 -14.95
CA ALA A 564 -25.71 -14.90 -15.30
C ALA A 564 -25.83 -16.13 -14.37
N LYS A 565 -24.69 -16.65 -13.88
CA LYS A 565 -24.64 -17.70 -12.87
C LYS A 565 -24.82 -17.20 -11.42
N GLY A 566 -25.07 -15.90 -11.23
CA GLY A 566 -25.30 -15.30 -9.92
C GLY A 566 -24.05 -15.20 -9.05
N ALA A 567 -22.85 -15.18 -9.66
CA ALA A 567 -21.60 -15.05 -8.90
C ALA A 567 -21.59 -13.76 -8.07
N ILE A 568 -21.00 -13.83 -6.89
CA ILE A 568 -20.78 -12.67 -6.02
C ILE A 568 -19.32 -12.25 -6.18
N GLY A 569 -19.08 -10.95 -6.34
CA GLY A 569 -17.72 -10.42 -6.49
C GLY A 569 -17.73 -8.99 -7.02
N LEU A 570 -16.55 -8.37 -7.10
CA LEU A 570 -16.40 -7.08 -7.75
C LEU A 570 -16.41 -7.29 -9.28
N PHE A 571 -17.57 -7.09 -9.88
CA PHE A 571 -17.71 -7.01 -11.33
C PHE A 571 -17.29 -5.62 -11.82
N GLU A 572 -16.01 -5.31 -11.75
CA GLU A 572 -15.51 -4.08 -12.37
C GLU A 572 -15.65 -4.16 -13.89
N GLU A 573 -16.04 -3.04 -14.52
CA GLU A 573 -15.96 -2.88 -15.98
C GLU A 573 -14.54 -3.13 -16.51
N LYS A 574 -13.54 -2.95 -15.65
CA LYS A 574 -12.12 -3.22 -15.91
C LYS A 574 -11.79 -4.70 -16.15
N TYR A 575 -12.56 -5.65 -15.62
CA TYR A 575 -12.36 -7.09 -15.93
C TYR A 575 -12.78 -7.45 -17.36
N ALA A 576 -13.60 -6.64 -18.01
CA ALA A 576 -13.88 -6.80 -19.44
C ALA A 576 -12.60 -6.65 -20.29
N ALA A 577 -11.61 -5.86 -19.81
CA ALA A 577 -10.34 -5.63 -20.50
C ALA A 577 -9.34 -6.80 -20.37
N LEU A 578 -9.52 -7.73 -19.42
CA LEU A 578 -8.63 -8.86 -19.16
C LEU A 578 -8.80 -10.06 -20.11
N GLY A 579 -9.49 -9.87 -21.25
CA GLY A 579 -9.98 -10.98 -22.08
C GLY A 579 -11.34 -11.51 -21.62
N ASN A 580 -12.07 -10.69 -20.84
CA ASN A 580 -13.40 -10.93 -20.30
C ASN A 580 -13.52 -12.11 -19.32
N GLN A 581 -12.49 -12.95 -19.12
CA GLN A 581 -12.53 -14.13 -18.25
C GLN A 581 -12.10 -13.85 -16.80
N VAL A 582 -12.88 -14.34 -15.85
CA VAL A 582 -12.66 -14.30 -14.39
C VAL A 582 -12.69 -15.73 -13.83
N LYS A 583 -11.88 -15.98 -12.80
CA LYS A 583 -11.86 -17.26 -12.07
C LYS A 583 -13.02 -17.26 -11.07
N VAL A 584 -14.01 -18.12 -11.29
CA VAL A 584 -15.21 -18.24 -10.44
C VAL A 584 -15.16 -19.57 -9.71
N TYR A 585 -15.17 -19.52 -8.38
CA TYR A 585 -15.26 -20.70 -7.53
C TYR A 585 -16.71 -21.03 -7.20
N PHE A 586 -16.99 -22.34 -7.22
CA PHE A 586 -18.27 -22.93 -6.91
C PHE A 586 -18.10 -23.90 -5.74
N ILE A 587 -18.94 -23.75 -4.72
CA ILE A 587 -19.06 -24.71 -3.62
C ILE A 587 -20.40 -25.41 -3.77
N GLY A 588 -20.37 -26.67 -4.16
CA GLY A 588 -21.55 -27.44 -4.54
C GLY A 588 -21.33 -28.19 -5.85
N PRO A 589 -22.30 -29.03 -6.25
CA PRO A 589 -22.16 -29.88 -7.42
C PRO A 589 -22.08 -29.06 -8.72
N SER A 590 -21.32 -29.56 -9.70
CA SER A 590 -21.11 -28.89 -10.99
C SER A 590 -22.42 -28.75 -11.80
N ALA A 591 -22.39 -27.81 -12.75
CA ALA A 591 -23.51 -27.54 -13.65
C ALA A 591 -24.01 -28.82 -14.35
N GLY A 592 -25.32 -29.05 -14.33
CA GLY A 592 -25.96 -30.22 -14.94
C GLY A 592 -26.41 -31.33 -13.97
N SER A 593 -26.07 -31.23 -12.67
CA SER A 593 -26.48 -32.18 -11.63
C SER A 593 -27.94 -32.03 -11.15
N GLY A 594 -28.63 -30.96 -11.54
CA GLY A 594 -29.98 -30.62 -11.06
C GLY A 594 -30.02 -30.10 -9.60
N GLN A 595 -28.87 -29.99 -8.94
CA GLN A 595 -28.71 -29.45 -7.58
C GLN A 595 -28.10 -28.04 -7.64
N ALA A 596 -28.59 -27.15 -6.77
CA ALA A 596 -28.07 -25.78 -6.69
C ALA A 596 -26.68 -25.74 -6.04
N VAL A 597 -25.78 -24.93 -6.61
CA VAL A 597 -24.53 -24.54 -5.94
C VAL A 597 -24.87 -23.70 -4.70
N TYR A 598 -24.13 -23.90 -3.61
CA TYR A 598 -24.38 -23.16 -2.37
C TYR A 598 -23.74 -21.77 -2.44
N SER A 599 -22.45 -21.70 -2.78
CA SER A 599 -21.72 -20.44 -2.99
C SER A 599 -21.10 -20.41 -4.39
N CYS A 600 -21.09 -19.22 -4.99
CA CYS A 600 -20.58 -18.92 -6.31
C CYS A 600 -19.91 -17.54 -6.24
N GLU A 601 -18.58 -17.49 -6.25
CA GLU A 601 -17.82 -16.26 -5.96
C GLU A 601 -16.63 -16.10 -6.90
N ILE A 602 -16.35 -14.88 -7.36
CA ILE A 602 -15.10 -14.58 -8.06
C ILE A 602 -13.98 -14.61 -7.03
N CYS A 603 -12.97 -15.47 -7.23
CA CYS A 603 -11.86 -15.59 -6.29
C CYS A 603 -10.59 -16.08 -7.00
N GLY A 604 -9.46 -15.45 -6.68
CA GLY A 604 -8.14 -15.81 -7.20
C GLY A 604 -7.31 -16.72 -6.31
N GLY A 605 -7.64 -16.83 -5.01
CA GLY A 605 -6.82 -17.55 -4.03
C GLY A 605 -7.07 -19.08 -4.01
N PRO A 606 -6.25 -19.82 -3.24
CA PRO A 606 -6.34 -21.28 -3.18
C PRO A 606 -7.55 -21.76 -2.37
N HIS A 607 -8.09 -22.92 -2.74
CA HIS A 607 -9.20 -23.57 -2.05
C HIS A 607 -8.93 -25.07 -1.85
N ILE A 608 -9.52 -25.63 -0.80
CA ILE A 608 -9.55 -27.09 -0.59
C ILE A 608 -10.48 -27.74 -1.63
N GLY A 609 -10.34 -29.06 -1.85
CA GLY A 609 -11.18 -29.77 -2.82
C GLY A 609 -12.61 -30.04 -2.35
N ASN A 610 -12.85 -30.19 -1.03
CA ASN A 610 -14.18 -30.47 -0.48
C ASN A 610 -14.42 -29.77 0.85
N THR A 611 -15.67 -29.38 1.12
CA THR A 611 -16.02 -28.69 2.38
C THR A 611 -15.85 -29.57 3.62
N GLY A 612 -15.89 -30.90 3.50
CA GLY A 612 -15.70 -31.82 4.63
C GLY A 612 -14.29 -31.75 5.22
N ASP A 613 -13.30 -31.34 4.42
CA ASP A 613 -11.91 -31.20 4.88
C ASP A 613 -11.78 -30.10 5.95
N LEU A 614 -12.74 -29.15 6.01
CA LEU A 614 -12.83 -28.11 7.05
C LEU A 614 -13.06 -28.66 8.46
N LYS A 615 -13.64 -29.86 8.57
CA LYS A 615 -14.04 -30.55 9.82
C LYS A 615 -15.14 -29.82 10.60
N HIS A 616 -14.85 -28.64 11.15
CA HIS A 616 -15.81 -27.87 11.94
C HIS A 616 -15.50 -26.37 11.83
N PHE A 617 -16.53 -25.53 11.90
CA PHE A 617 -16.45 -24.08 11.84
C PHE A 617 -17.01 -23.45 13.11
N LYS A 618 -16.32 -22.43 13.65
CA LYS A 618 -16.74 -21.72 14.85
C LYS A 618 -16.53 -20.22 14.72
N ILE A 619 -17.56 -19.44 15.02
CA ILE A 619 -17.47 -17.99 15.20
C ILE A 619 -16.94 -17.71 16.61
N LEU A 620 -15.78 -17.04 16.68
CA LEU A 620 -15.14 -16.65 17.93
C LEU A 620 -15.67 -15.30 18.43
N LYS A 621 -15.88 -14.35 17.51
CA LYS A 621 -16.29 -12.98 17.86
C LYS A 621 -17.02 -12.32 16.71
N GLU A 622 -18.05 -11.55 17.05
CA GLU A 622 -18.72 -10.58 16.19
C GLU A 622 -18.58 -9.18 16.81
N GLU A 623 -18.15 -8.20 16.02
CA GLU A 623 -17.91 -6.83 16.50
C GLU A 623 -18.17 -5.76 15.42
N ALA A 624 -18.36 -4.51 15.84
CA ALA A 624 -18.41 -3.38 14.91
C ALA A 624 -17.02 -3.12 14.33
N SER A 625 -16.89 -3.01 13.01
CA SER A 625 -15.62 -2.63 12.36
C SER A 625 -15.57 -1.12 12.12
N SER A 626 -16.60 -0.58 11.48
CA SER A 626 -16.84 0.84 11.24
C SER A 626 -18.35 1.10 11.11
N ALA A 627 -18.76 2.34 10.84
CA ALA A 627 -20.17 2.65 10.63
C ALA A 627 -20.73 1.81 9.45
N GLY A 628 -21.80 1.06 9.70
CA GLY A 628 -22.42 0.19 8.69
C GLY A 628 -21.67 -1.09 8.34
N VAL A 629 -20.54 -1.39 9.01
CA VAL A 629 -19.71 -2.58 8.74
C VAL A 629 -19.51 -3.40 10.01
N ARG A 630 -19.78 -4.70 9.91
CA ARG A 630 -19.59 -5.70 10.97
C ARG A 630 -18.43 -6.60 10.63
N ARG A 631 -17.82 -7.20 11.66
CA ARG A 631 -16.67 -8.09 11.55
C ARG A 631 -16.93 -9.37 12.31
N ILE A 632 -16.67 -10.49 11.64
CA ILE A 632 -16.62 -11.82 12.26
C ILE A 632 -15.17 -12.31 12.27
N LYS A 633 -14.75 -12.88 13.39
CA LYS A 633 -13.54 -13.72 13.49
C LYS A 633 -13.97 -15.16 13.74
N ALA A 634 -13.45 -16.08 12.95
CA ALA A 634 -13.82 -17.49 13.03
C ALA A 634 -12.62 -18.40 12.77
N VAL A 635 -12.77 -19.68 13.09
CA VAL A 635 -11.74 -20.71 12.91
C VAL A 635 -12.36 -21.96 12.29
N VAL A 636 -11.52 -22.75 11.63
CA VAL A 636 -11.85 -24.10 11.16
C VAL A 636 -10.88 -25.17 11.65
N GLY A 637 -11.35 -26.41 11.73
CA GLY A 637 -10.57 -27.61 12.08
C GLY A 637 -11.14 -28.40 13.25
N GLY A 638 -10.37 -29.36 13.75
CA GLY A 638 -10.73 -30.12 14.96
C GLY A 638 -10.61 -29.23 16.20
N ILE A 639 -11.71 -28.59 16.58
CA ILE A 639 -11.76 -27.74 17.78
C ILE A 639 -11.70 -28.66 19.00
N LYS A 640 -10.62 -28.56 19.78
CA LYS A 640 -10.50 -29.19 21.10
C LYS A 640 -11.24 -28.37 22.13
#